data_AF-A0A0M3INC5-F1
#
_entry.id   AF-A0A0M3INC5-F1
#
_cell.length_a   1.000
_cell.length_b   1.000
_cell.length_c   1.000
_cell.angle_alpha   90.00
_cell.angle_beta   90.00
_cell.angle_gamma   90.00
#
_symmetry.space_group_name_H-M   'P 1'
#
loop_
_entity.id
_entity.type
_entity.pdbx_description
1 polymer ?
#
loop_
_entity_poly.entity_id
_entity_poly.type
_entity_poly.pdbx_seq_one_letter_code
_entity_poly.pdbx_strand_id
1 'polypeptide(L)'
;MFGVVDETGILQYGQVFVQYTKSVENKTPGPNAAKVILKGRVLMTKNPSIVAGDARVFDAIDVPELRHLVDVVVFPQYGPRPHPDEMAGSDLDGDEYCVIWDEELLLDCNEEASDFTKQSREPDDVAEDKVVSSDLDGDEYCVIWDEELLLDCNEEASDFTKQSREPDDVAEDKVVAAMRKFFVDYIKQDSIGTIANSFLVNADLYGICSEVCMNIAQKHSQAVDFPKTGQPPDPLVKMWTEKDDGTFLPPERAERWPDFMNKTHEPSYMSPRLVGHLFRRTRLVEDVLTITTAYEERDALHLDKNLLYPGREQFWKEARMDMNAYNADVRALLDNYGIQDEGQLFSGCISVVRNRISDRDMDDMSLYNTNHMIEKKLNDIFLRCRENFFDEFGGYFSNTDPERSYNNVEMSDDLRRICTNPSPDMKMKASAYYEICYREASSNINAKRLLSFPWVAWDVLARIKQDAASRTISVDPLSERLSEIINQFCDENSGEMIAFMERITRHSSSVHAIKRYCRRFKGLDKLMFVACAWGDQQELFEGRLKAEHLCLLLIQFGLGYLSSEDIPRSYSFLERTDDIIEENSSNAINLDDRVGGVGSCFVRFLQFLSSRTFEMLKTINLMHPNLGYHSILLRGQSRDLHRAAIKSFYRIVLTGRFDELTFFGSAARRQVNVGFLMSFGFFRQHYANI
;
A
#
# COMPACT_ATOMS: atom_id res chain seq x y z
N MET A 1 -7.58 14.15 -12.25
CA MET A 1 -7.34 15.12 -13.35
C MET A 1 -8.56 16.02 -13.42
N PHE A 2 -8.40 17.34 -13.55
CA PHE A 2 -9.55 18.24 -13.69
C PHE A 2 -10.27 18.02 -15.02
N GLY A 3 -11.59 18.20 -15.01
CA GLY A 3 -12.40 18.22 -16.24
C GLY A 3 -12.43 19.60 -16.87
N VAL A 4 -12.42 19.64 -18.20
CA VAL A 4 -12.70 20.85 -19.00
C VAL A 4 -13.56 20.48 -20.21
N VAL A 5 -14.18 21.48 -20.84
CA VAL A 5 -14.99 21.29 -22.04
C VAL A 5 -14.18 21.50 -23.31
N ASP A 6 -14.50 20.76 -24.36
CA ASP A 6 -14.00 21.00 -25.71
C ASP A 6 -14.67 22.23 -26.33
N GLU A 7 -13.99 23.38 -26.24
CA GLU A 7 -14.42 24.64 -26.87
C GLU A 7 -14.43 24.59 -28.40
N THR A 8 -13.79 23.59 -29.02
CA THR A 8 -13.71 23.46 -30.48
C THR A 8 -14.88 22.69 -31.08
N GLY A 9 -15.63 21.93 -30.26
CA GLY A 9 -16.75 21.10 -30.70
C GLY A 9 -16.37 19.91 -31.58
N ILE A 10 -15.10 19.48 -31.56
CA ILE A 10 -14.58 18.40 -32.42
C ILE A 10 -14.86 17.03 -31.81
N LEU A 11 -14.71 16.88 -30.50
CA LEU A 11 -14.97 15.63 -29.78
C LEU A 11 -16.43 15.22 -29.93
N GLN A 12 -16.65 13.95 -30.29
CA GLN A 12 -17.97 13.36 -30.37
C GLN A 12 -18.37 12.75 -29.03
N TYR A 13 -19.68 12.57 -28.81
CA TYR A 13 -20.18 11.86 -27.65
C TYR A 13 -19.60 10.42 -27.58
N GLY A 14 -19.11 10.05 -26.41
CA GLY A 14 -18.36 8.81 -26.14
C GLY A 14 -16.83 8.98 -26.24
N GLN A 15 -16.34 10.14 -26.67
CA GLN A 15 -14.92 10.42 -26.82
C GLN A 15 -14.43 11.43 -25.78
N VAL A 16 -13.15 11.33 -25.43
CA VAL A 16 -12.46 12.30 -24.57
C VAL A 16 -11.06 12.60 -25.13
N PHE A 17 -10.50 13.76 -24.79
CA PHE A 17 -9.08 14.04 -25.02
C PHE A 17 -8.34 14.08 -23.69
N VAL A 18 -7.23 13.34 -23.59
CA VAL A 18 -6.39 13.29 -22.39
C VAL A 18 -4.93 13.37 -22.81
N GLN A 19 -4.23 14.38 -22.29
CA GLN A 19 -2.80 14.55 -22.43
C GLN A 19 -2.19 14.85 -21.07
N TYR A 20 -1.14 14.14 -20.70
CA TYR A 20 -0.52 14.28 -19.38
C TYR A 20 1.01 14.42 -19.46
N THR A 21 1.57 15.08 -18.46
CA THR A 21 3.01 15.21 -18.25
C THR A 21 3.59 13.84 -17.88
N LYS A 22 4.61 13.39 -18.61
CA LYS A 22 5.19 12.03 -18.48
C LYS A 22 5.75 11.74 -17.08
N SER A 23 6.30 12.75 -16.42
CA SER A 23 6.84 12.62 -15.06
C SER A 23 5.81 13.13 -14.06
N VAL A 24 5.20 12.21 -13.31
CA VAL A 24 4.26 12.52 -12.22
C VAL A 24 4.99 13.18 -11.04
N GLU A 25 6.31 12.99 -10.93
CA GLU A 25 7.14 13.62 -9.90
C GLU A 25 7.39 15.12 -10.18
N ASN A 26 7.30 15.53 -11.45
CA ASN A 26 7.49 16.92 -11.84
C ASN A 26 6.19 17.72 -11.63
N LYS A 27 6.02 18.21 -10.41
CA LYS A 27 4.80 18.93 -9.97
C LYS A 27 4.65 20.34 -10.56
N THR A 28 5.72 20.91 -11.10
CA THR A 28 5.70 22.23 -11.77
C THR A 28 6.37 22.10 -13.13
N PRO A 29 5.75 21.37 -14.07
CA PRO A 29 6.37 21.08 -15.35
C PRO A 29 6.57 22.37 -16.15
N GLY A 30 7.81 22.63 -16.55
CA GLY A 30 8.12 23.72 -17.48
C GLY A 30 7.49 23.49 -18.86
N PRO A 31 7.45 24.50 -19.73
CA PRO A 31 6.78 24.41 -21.04
C PRO A 31 7.28 23.26 -21.94
N ASN A 32 8.54 22.86 -21.76
CA ASN A 32 9.22 21.81 -22.52
C ASN A 32 9.15 20.43 -21.85
N ALA A 33 8.39 20.26 -20.77
CA ALA A 33 8.23 18.97 -20.12
C ALA A 33 7.70 17.92 -21.11
N ALA A 34 8.21 16.69 -21.02
CA ALA A 34 7.77 15.61 -21.90
C ALA A 34 6.29 15.29 -21.64
N LYS A 35 5.47 15.29 -22.69
CA LYS A 35 4.02 15.02 -22.64
C LYS A 35 3.68 13.72 -23.35
N VAL A 36 2.61 13.06 -22.92
CA VAL A 36 2.07 11.84 -23.52
C VAL A 36 0.59 12.08 -23.83
N ILE A 37 0.19 11.80 -25.06
CA ILE A 37 -1.21 11.81 -25.48
C ILE A 37 -1.76 10.41 -25.31
N LEU A 38 -2.83 10.27 -24.53
CA LEU A 38 -3.48 8.99 -24.28
C LEU A 38 -4.41 8.65 -25.45
N LYS A 39 -4.39 7.38 -25.89
CA LYS A 39 -5.24 6.89 -26.98
C LYS A 39 -5.82 5.53 -26.60
N GLY A 40 -7.07 5.27 -27.00
CA GLY A 40 -7.76 4.00 -26.77
C GLY A 40 -8.77 4.07 -25.62
N ARG A 41 -9.25 2.92 -25.18
CA ARG A 41 -10.31 2.84 -24.16
C ARG A 41 -9.80 3.31 -22.80
N VAL A 42 -10.58 4.14 -22.14
CA VAL A 42 -10.31 4.64 -20.78
C VAL A 42 -11.54 4.45 -19.91
N LEU A 43 -11.34 3.95 -18.70
CA LEU A 43 -12.34 3.93 -17.64
C LEU A 43 -12.21 5.22 -16.83
N MET A 44 -13.32 5.93 -16.66
CA MET A 44 -13.41 7.19 -15.96
C MET A 44 -14.51 7.16 -14.91
N THR A 45 -14.28 7.84 -13.78
CA THR A 45 -15.30 8.03 -12.74
C THR A 45 -14.96 9.24 -11.86
N LYS A 46 -15.97 9.76 -11.16
CA LYS A 46 -15.86 10.80 -10.14
C LYS A 46 -16.04 10.17 -8.76
N ASN A 47 -15.23 10.59 -7.79
CA ASN A 47 -15.34 10.11 -6.42
C ASN A 47 -16.24 11.05 -5.60
N PRO A 48 -17.18 10.52 -4.78
CA PRO A 48 -17.51 9.10 -4.63
C PRO A 48 -18.38 8.56 -5.78
N SER A 49 -18.06 7.35 -6.26
CA SER A 49 -18.88 6.57 -7.20
C SER A 49 -19.78 5.61 -6.41
N ILE A 50 -21.09 5.67 -6.63
CA ILE A 50 -22.08 4.96 -5.81
C ILE A 50 -22.84 3.94 -6.64
N VAL A 51 -23.36 4.33 -7.79
CA VAL A 51 -24.11 3.43 -8.67
C VAL A 51 -23.26 2.97 -9.84
N ALA A 52 -23.62 1.83 -10.43
CA ALA A 52 -22.82 1.23 -11.48
C ALA A 52 -22.64 2.14 -12.70
N GLY A 53 -23.64 2.99 -13.00
CA GLY A 53 -23.57 3.98 -14.08
C GLY A 53 -22.59 5.14 -13.86
N ASP A 54 -22.10 5.35 -12.63
CA ASP A 54 -21.14 6.43 -12.32
C ASP A 54 -19.72 6.14 -12.86
N ALA A 55 -19.46 4.90 -13.28
CA ALA A 55 -18.23 4.48 -13.92
C ALA A 55 -18.46 4.32 -15.42
N ARG A 56 -17.70 5.07 -16.22
CA ARG A 56 -17.90 5.21 -17.66
C ARG A 56 -16.64 4.85 -18.43
N VAL A 57 -16.79 4.05 -19.46
CA VAL A 57 -15.75 3.77 -20.45
C VAL A 57 -15.96 4.69 -21.65
N PHE A 58 -14.91 5.43 -21.99
CA PHE A 58 -14.84 6.34 -23.13
C PHE A 58 -13.67 5.97 -24.05
N ASP A 59 -13.66 6.54 -25.26
CA ASP A 59 -12.53 6.44 -26.18
C ASP A 59 -11.68 7.71 -26.11
N ALA A 60 -10.45 7.58 -25.60
CA ALA A 60 -9.47 8.65 -25.66
C ALA A 60 -8.93 8.79 -27.09
N ILE A 61 -9.11 9.98 -27.68
CA ILE A 61 -8.67 10.30 -29.04
C ILE A 61 -7.73 11.50 -29.04
N ASP A 62 -6.86 11.54 -30.05
CA ASP A 62 -5.93 12.66 -30.25
C ASP A 62 -6.53 13.67 -31.22
N VAL A 63 -6.80 14.85 -30.67
CA VAL A 63 -7.30 16.02 -31.40
C VAL A 63 -6.17 17.06 -31.41
N PRO A 64 -5.54 17.33 -32.57
CA PRO A 64 -4.42 18.26 -32.67
C PRO A 64 -4.69 19.64 -32.07
N GLU A 65 -5.91 20.15 -32.20
CA GLU A 65 -6.39 21.44 -31.72
C GLU A 65 -6.38 21.51 -30.19
N LEU A 66 -6.59 20.37 -29.49
CA LEU A 66 -6.66 20.30 -28.02
C LEU A 66 -5.31 20.03 -27.35
N ARG A 67 -4.22 19.84 -28.10
CA ARG A 67 -2.88 19.49 -27.54
C ARG A 67 -2.26 20.56 -26.65
N HIS A 68 -2.81 21.77 -26.63
CA HIS A 68 -2.40 22.80 -25.71
C HIS A 68 -2.91 22.54 -24.28
N LEU A 69 -3.98 21.75 -24.12
CA LEU A 69 -4.52 21.30 -22.84
C LEU A 69 -3.68 20.12 -22.32
N VAL A 70 -3.16 20.25 -21.09
CA VAL A 70 -2.27 19.26 -20.45
C VAL A 70 -2.70 19.06 -19.02
N ASP A 71 -2.61 17.82 -18.54
CA ASP A 71 -2.94 17.41 -17.17
C ASP A 71 -4.43 17.63 -16.79
N VAL A 72 -5.28 17.69 -17.82
CA VAL A 72 -6.75 17.77 -17.74
C VAL A 72 -7.40 16.72 -18.64
N VAL A 73 -8.67 16.43 -18.40
CA VAL A 73 -9.53 15.64 -19.30
C VAL A 73 -10.50 16.57 -19.99
N VAL A 74 -10.57 16.48 -21.32
CA VAL A 74 -11.45 17.30 -22.14
C VAL A 74 -12.66 16.48 -22.57
N PHE A 75 -13.85 16.99 -22.26
CA PHE A 75 -15.14 16.38 -22.57
C PHE A 75 -15.79 17.03 -23.80
N PRO A 76 -16.60 16.28 -24.57
CA PRO A 76 -17.29 16.83 -25.73
C PRO A 76 -18.36 17.83 -25.30
N GLN A 77 -18.50 18.90 -26.08
CA GLN A 77 -19.56 19.90 -25.89
C GLN A 77 -20.96 19.36 -26.24
N TYR A 78 -21.03 18.39 -27.16
CA TYR A 78 -22.29 17.88 -27.70
C TYR A 78 -22.55 16.43 -27.30
N GLY A 79 -23.81 16.14 -27.01
CA GLY A 79 -24.28 14.80 -26.68
C GLY A 79 -25.70 14.81 -26.10
N PRO A 80 -26.33 13.63 -25.93
CA PRO A 80 -27.62 13.50 -25.27
C PRO A 80 -27.60 13.89 -23.78
N ARG A 81 -26.43 13.77 -23.13
CA ARG A 81 -26.21 14.10 -21.72
C ARG A 81 -24.72 14.47 -21.54
N PRO A 82 -24.37 15.52 -20.78
CA PRO A 82 -22.97 15.84 -20.52
C PRO A 82 -22.24 14.68 -19.83
N HIS A 83 -21.06 14.28 -20.31
CA HIS A 83 -20.27 13.19 -19.69
C HIS A 83 -19.91 13.40 -18.22
N PRO A 84 -19.58 14.62 -17.76
CA PRO A 84 -19.48 14.95 -16.34
C PRO A 84 -20.72 14.49 -15.55
N ASP A 85 -21.91 14.89 -15.99
CA ASP A 85 -23.17 14.64 -15.30
C ASP A 85 -23.52 13.13 -15.24
N GLU A 86 -23.06 12.36 -16.21
CA GLU A 86 -23.19 10.89 -16.21
C GLU A 86 -22.38 10.19 -15.11
N MET A 87 -21.37 10.85 -14.55
CA MET A 87 -20.49 10.34 -13.50
C MET A 87 -20.85 11.00 -12.17
N ALA A 88 -21.81 10.42 -11.44
CA ALA A 88 -22.26 10.90 -10.13
C ALA A 88 -22.81 12.35 -10.12
N GLY A 89 -23.38 12.84 -11.24
CA GLY A 89 -23.96 14.20 -11.33
C GLY A 89 -22.92 15.33 -11.29
N SER A 90 -21.68 15.01 -11.66
CA SER A 90 -20.52 15.90 -11.68
C SER A 90 -20.65 17.01 -12.73
N ASP A 91 -19.90 18.09 -12.53
CA ASP A 91 -19.81 19.24 -13.42
C ASP A 91 -18.33 19.64 -13.63
N LEU A 92 -18.07 20.87 -14.09
CA LEU A 92 -16.74 21.33 -14.50
C LEU A 92 -16.27 22.57 -13.71
N ASP A 93 -16.75 22.74 -12.48
CA ASP A 93 -16.43 23.87 -11.59
C ASP A 93 -15.11 23.69 -10.81
N GLY A 94 -14.45 22.54 -10.97
CA GLY A 94 -13.31 22.12 -10.17
C GLY A 94 -13.29 20.62 -9.87
N ASP A 95 -14.28 19.87 -10.34
CA ASP A 95 -14.35 18.42 -10.18
C ASP A 95 -13.13 17.68 -10.78
N GLU A 96 -12.65 16.70 -10.02
CA GLU A 96 -11.55 15.82 -10.40
C GLU A 96 -12.04 14.43 -10.80
N TYR A 97 -11.52 13.95 -11.93
CA TYR A 97 -11.82 12.63 -12.47
C TYR A 97 -10.65 11.67 -12.28
N CYS A 98 -10.99 10.43 -11.91
CA CYS A 98 -10.10 9.29 -11.98
C CYS A 98 -10.11 8.75 -13.41
N VAL A 99 -8.94 8.65 -14.05
CA VAL A 99 -8.79 8.13 -15.42
C VAL A 99 -7.89 6.90 -15.37
N ILE A 100 -8.41 5.75 -15.80
CA ILE A 100 -7.74 4.46 -15.76
C ILE A 100 -7.67 3.91 -17.19
N TRP A 101 -6.45 3.63 -17.66
CA TRP A 101 -6.21 3.04 -18.99
C TRP A 101 -5.47 1.70 -18.89
N ASP A 102 -5.51 1.06 -17.72
CA ASP A 102 -5.01 -0.30 -17.53
C ASP A 102 -6.02 -1.31 -18.11
N GLU A 103 -5.62 -2.05 -19.14
CA GLU A 103 -6.47 -3.02 -19.83
C GLU A 103 -7.05 -4.10 -18.91
N GLU A 104 -6.37 -4.46 -17.82
CA GLU A 104 -6.86 -5.46 -16.85
C GLU A 104 -7.98 -4.92 -15.93
N LEU A 105 -8.13 -3.59 -15.87
CA LEU A 105 -9.12 -2.90 -15.02
C LEU A 105 -10.29 -2.32 -15.82
N LEU A 106 -10.25 -2.37 -17.15
CA LEU A 106 -11.33 -1.86 -17.99
C LEU A 106 -12.61 -2.69 -17.84
N LEU A 107 -13.75 -2.00 -17.81
CA LEU A 107 -15.06 -2.63 -17.88
C LEU A 107 -15.39 -3.02 -19.33
N ASP A 108 -16.13 -4.11 -19.49
CA ASP A 108 -16.56 -4.58 -20.82
C ASP A 108 -17.55 -3.58 -21.47
N CYS A 109 -18.46 -3.01 -20.69
CA CYS A 109 -19.51 -2.09 -21.15
C CYS A 109 -19.88 -1.04 -20.09
N ASN A 110 -20.62 -0.01 -20.52
CA ASN A 110 -21.23 0.99 -19.65
C ASN A 110 -22.62 0.52 -19.19
N GLU A 111 -22.91 0.68 -17.91
CA GLU A 111 -24.28 0.64 -17.38
C GLU A 111 -24.99 1.97 -17.65
N GLU A 112 -26.33 1.98 -17.57
CA GLU A 112 -27.10 3.22 -17.74
C GLU A 112 -26.76 4.22 -16.63
N ALA A 113 -26.45 5.46 -17.01
CA ALA A 113 -26.24 6.54 -16.05
C ALA A 113 -27.54 6.81 -15.28
N SER A 114 -27.45 6.79 -13.95
CA SER A 114 -28.60 7.10 -13.12
C SER A 114 -28.95 8.58 -13.24
N ASP A 115 -30.24 8.86 -13.15
CA ASP A 115 -30.76 10.22 -13.07
C ASP A 115 -31.49 10.36 -11.74
N PHE A 116 -30.90 11.16 -10.85
CA PHE A 116 -31.44 11.42 -9.52
C PHE A 116 -32.18 12.75 -9.45
N THR A 117 -32.34 13.47 -10.57
CA THR A 117 -33.16 14.68 -10.61
C THR A 117 -34.61 14.31 -10.27
N LYS A 118 -35.17 14.93 -9.22
CA LYS A 118 -36.55 14.62 -8.77
C LYS A 118 -37.56 14.97 -9.87
N GLN A 119 -38.59 14.14 -9.97
CA GLN A 119 -39.78 14.31 -10.82
C GLN A 119 -40.30 15.76 -10.85
N SER A 120 -40.42 16.29 -12.07
CA SER A 120 -41.12 17.52 -12.43
C SER A 120 -42.54 17.55 -11.84
N ARG A 121 -42.91 18.64 -11.15
CA ARG A 121 -44.31 19.08 -11.17
C ARG A 121 -44.60 19.64 -12.57
N GLU A 122 -45.82 19.42 -13.08
CA GLU A 122 -46.23 20.03 -14.35
C GLU A 122 -46.05 21.55 -14.29
N PRO A 123 -45.59 22.18 -15.38
CA PRO A 123 -45.25 23.58 -15.40
C PRO A 123 -46.53 24.42 -15.29
N ASP A 124 -46.71 25.11 -14.16
CA ASP A 124 -47.59 26.27 -14.13
C ASP A 124 -46.86 27.42 -14.85
N ASP A 125 -47.57 28.09 -15.76
CA ASP A 125 -47.10 29.21 -16.58
C ASP A 125 -46.44 30.30 -15.70
N VAL A 126 -45.14 30.55 -15.85
CA VAL A 126 -44.48 31.72 -15.25
C VAL A 126 -43.55 32.42 -16.25
N ALA A 127 -43.70 33.75 -16.23
CA ALA A 127 -43.18 34.75 -17.16
C ALA A 127 -41.64 34.86 -17.22
N GLU A 128 -41.21 35.41 -18.35
CA GLU A 128 -39.85 35.87 -18.68
C GLU A 128 -39.34 36.88 -17.64
N ASP A 129 -38.41 36.45 -16.79
CA ASP A 129 -37.30 37.21 -16.21
C ASP A 129 -36.63 36.33 -15.14
N LYS A 130 -35.87 35.31 -15.56
CA LYS A 130 -35.10 34.46 -14.64
C LYS A 130 -33.63 34.90 -14.64
N VAL A 131 -33.18 35.44 -13.51
CA VAL A 131 -31.75 35.61 -13.21
C VAL A 131 -31.25 34.27 -12.66
N VAL A 132 -30.24 33.71 -13.33
CA VAL A 132 -29.55 32.50 -12.91
C VAL A 132 -28.75 32.82 -11.63
N SER A 133 -29.02 32.12 -10.53
CA SER A 133 -28.17 32.22 -9.33
C SER A 133 -27.14 31.09 -9.34
N SER A 134 -25.84 31.44 -9.33
CA SER A 134 -24.79 30.49 -8.92
C SER A 134 -24.86 30.30 -7.40
N ASP A 135 -24.40 29.16 -6.92
CA ASP A 135 -24.14 28.97 -5.50
C ASP A 135 -23.01 29.89 -5.07
N LEU A 136 -23.31 30.80 -4.15
CA LEU A 136 -22.35 31.76 -3.61
C LEU A 136 -21.42 31.08 -2.59
N ASP A 137 -20.72 30.02 -2.99
CA ASP A 137 -19.78 29.28 -2.14
C ASP A 137 -18.33 29.75 -2.29
N GLY A 138 -18.02 30.60 -3.27
CA GLY A 138 -16.72 31.27 -3.34
C GLY A 138 -16.20 31.65 -4.72
N ASP A 139 -17.02 31.60 -5.78
CA ASP A 139 -16.60 31.86 -7.16
C ASP A 139 -15.72 33.11 -7.33
N GLU A 140 -14.56 32.93 -7.96
CA GLU A 140 -13.70 34.01 -8.42
C GLU A 140 -14.16 34.51 -9.80
N TYR A 141 -14.69 35.72 -9.85
CA TYR A 141 -15.14 36.34 -11.10
C TYR A 141 -13.96 36.98 -11.83
N CYS A 142 -13.73 36.58 -13.09
CA CYS A 142 -12.77 37.23 -13.95
C CYS A 142 -13.38 38.53 -14.51
N VAL A 143 -12.78 39.67 -14.17
CA VAL A 143 -13.18 40.97 -14.74
C VAL A 143 -12.17 41.38 -15.79
N ILE A 144 -12.60 41.39 -17.04
CA ILE A 144 -11.79 41.76 -18.21
C ILE A 144 -12.12 43.21 -18.57
N TRP A 145 -11.09 44.05 -18.56
CA TRP A 145 -11.18 45.49 -18.87
C TRP A 145 -10.54 45.84 -20.21
N ASP A 146 -9.86 44.88 -20.84
CA ASP A 146 -9.17 45.06 -22.10
C ASP A 146 -10.19 45.00 -23.25
N GLU A 147 -10.31 46.09 -24.00
CA GLU A 147 -11.27 46.20 -25.12
C GLU A 147 -11.00 45.17 -26.22
N GLU A 148 -9.76 44.65 -26.34
CA GLU A 148 -9.43 43.60 -27.32
C GLU A 148 -9.90 42.20 -26.89
N LEU A 149 -10.24 42.01 -25.60
CA LEU A 149 -10.69 40.73 -25.02
C LEU A 149 -12.18 40.73 -24.67
N LEU A 150 -12.91 41.81 -24.96
CA LEU A 150 -14.35 41.87 -24.80
C LEU A 150 -15.04 41.09 -25.94
N LEU A 151 -16.08 40.34 -25.60
CA LEU A 151 -16.93 39.69 -26.58
C LEU A 151 -17.75 40.74 -27.34
N ASP A 152 -17.84 40.61 -28.67
CA ASP A 152 -18.62 41.52 -29.52
C ASP A 152 -20.12 41.51 -29.18
N CYS A 153 -20.62 40.37 -28.68
CA CYS A 153 -21.97 40.18 -28.15
C CYS A 153 -22.00 39.03 -27.15
N ASN A 154 -22.96 39.06 -26.22
CA ASN A 154 -23.29 37.89 -25.41
C ASN A 154 -24.13 36.94 -26.26
N GLU A 155 -23.71 35.68 -26.35
CA GLU A 155 -24.54 34.59 -26.89
C GLU A 155 -25.66 34.24 -25.90
N GLU A 156 -26.74 33.62 -26.38
CA GLU A 156 -27.77 33.07 -25.50
C GLU A 156 -27.17 31.98 -24.61
N ALA A 157 -27.41 32.10 -23.30
CA ALA A 157 -26.94 31.11 -22.34
C ALA A 157 -27.54 29.74 -22.68
N SER A 158 -26.69 28.72 -22.70
CA SER A 158 -27.15 27.34 -22.88
C SER A 158 -27.96 26.91 -21.65
N ASP A 159 -29.20 26.48 -21.85
CA ASP A 159 -30.08 26.03 -20.76
C ASP A 159 -29.69 24.62 -20.31
N PHE A 160 -28.83 24.57 -19.29
CA PHE A 160 -28.49 23.35 -18.54
C PHE A 160 -29.12 23.37 -17.15
N THR A 161 -30.28 24.00 -16.98
CA THR A 161 -30.88 24.20 -15.66
C THR A 161 -31.17 22.84 -15.00
N LYS A 162 -30.36 22.46 -14.00
CA LYS A 162 -30.80 21.47 -12.98
C LYS A 162 -32.11 22.03 -12.44
N GLN A 163 -33.23 21.29 -12.58
CA GLN A 163 -34.55 21.73 -12.12
C GLN A 163 -34.49 21.99 -10.60
N SER A 164 -34.14 23.22 -10.23
CA SER A 164 -34.04 23.66 -8.85
C SER A 164 -35.38 24.24 -8.43
N ARG A 165 -35.69 24.09 -7.14
CA ARG A 165 -36.88 24.66 -6.54
C ARG A 165 -36.83 26.19 -6.69
N GLU A 166 -37.97 26.81 -6.97
CA GLU A 166 -38.09 28.26 -6.89
C GLU A 166 -37.68 28.75 -5.48
N PRO A 167 -36.85 29.81 -5.39
CA PRO A 167 -36.41 30.33 -4.10
C PRO A 167 -37.62 30.74 -3.27
N ASP A 168 -37.61 30.38 -1.98
CA ASP A 168 -38.63 30.87 -1.08
C ASP A 168 -38.43 32.39 -0.92
N ASP A 169 -39.41 33.20 -1.33
CA ASP A 169 -39.41 34.64 -1.09
C ASP A 169 -39.46 34.91 0.43
N VAL A 170 -38.30 35.03 1.06
CA VAL A 170 -38.17 35.37 2.48
C VAL A 170 -38.11 36.89 2.62
N ALA A 171 -39.12 37.46 3.28
CA ALA A 171 -39.09 38.88 3.64
C ALA A 171 -37.81 39.23 4.44
N GLU A 172 -37.24 40.40 4.17
CA GLU A 172 -35.93 40.85 4.69
C GLU A 172 -35.83 40.76 6.23
N ASP A 173 -36.94 41.00 6.94
CA ASP A 173 -37.05 40.90 8.39
C ASP A 173 -36.97 39.46 8.95
N LYS A 174 -37.17 38.45 8.10
CA LYS A 174 -37.18 37.02 8.46
C LYS A 174 -35.93 36.26 8.01
N VAL A 175 -35.07 36.86 7.20
CA VAL A 175 -33.84 36.23 6.67
C VAL A 175 -32.97 35.69 7.80
N VAL A 176 -32.69 36.50 8.82
CA VAL A 176 -31.84 36.08 9.97
C VAL A 176 -32.45 34.89 10.73
N ALA A 177 -33.78 34.85 10.86
CA ALA A 177 -34.47 33.75 11.52
C ALA A 177 -34.43 32.47 10.66
N ALA A 178 -34.60 32.60 9.35
CA ALA A 178 -34.48 31.50 8.39
C ALA A 178 -33.06 30.91 8.37
N MET A 179 -32.03 31.76 8.35
CA MET A 179 -30.62 31.33 8.43
C MET A 179 -30.33 30.55 9.71
N ARG A 180 -30.77 31.05 10.87
CA ARG A 180 -30.60 30.35 12.15
C ARG A 180 -31.29 28.99 12.16
N LYS A 181 -32.50 28.92 11.58
CA LYS A 181 -33.25 27.67 11.45
C LYS A 181 -32.50 26.69 10.55
N PHE A 182 -32.08 27.13 9.37
CA PHE A 182 -31.29 26.31 8.44
C PHE A 182 -30.01 25.78 9.09
N PHE A 183 -29.25 26.62 9.80
CA PHE A 183 -28.03 26.19 10.47
C PHE A 183 -28.29 25.09 11.53
N VAL A 184 -29.38 25.23 12.30
CA VAL A 184 -29.79 24.22 13.29
C VAL A 184 -30.26 22.94 12.62
N ASP A 185 -31.03 23.04 11.54
CA ASP A 185 -31.55 21.89 10.78
C ASP A 185 -30.39 21.14 10.09
N TYR A 186 -29.45 21.88 9.49
CA TYR A 186 -28.22 21.35 8.90
C TYR A 186 -27.40 20.53 9.89
N ILE A 187 -27.09 21.08 11.06
CA ILE A 187 -26.32 20.36 12.11
C ILE A 187 -27.03 19.09 12.58
N LYS A 188 -28.37 19.08 12.61
CA LYS A 188 -29.14 17.92 13.08
C LYS A 188 -29.28 16.83 12.03
N GLN A 189 -29.29 17.19 10.75
CA GLN A 189 -29.66 16.31 9.64
C GLN A 189 -28.48 15.92 8.76
N ASP A 190 -27.32 16.58 8.90
CA ASP A 190 -26.08 16.18 8.27
C ASP A 190 -25.73 14.74 8.66
N SER A 191 -25.97 13.83 7.72
CA SER A 191 -25.89 12.39 7.91
C SER A 191 -25.24 11.68 6.73
N ILE A 192 -24.53 12.44 5.86
CA ILE A 192 -23.95 11.93 4.61
C ILE A 192 -23.04 10.71 4.85
N GLY A 193 -22.18 10.77 5.86
CA GLY A 193 -21.31 9.65 6.23
C GLY A 193 -22.06 8.43 6.76
N THR A 194 -23.22 8.60 7.40
CA THR A 194 -24.05 7.48 7.87
C THR A 194 -24.77 6.81 6.71
N ILE A 195 -25.23 7.60 5.73
CA ILE A 195 -25.86 7.12 4.49
C ILE A 195 -24.84 6.34 3.66
N ALA A 196 -23.64 6.90 3.45
CA ALA A 196 -22.56 6.23 2.73
C ALA A 196 -22.13 4.89 3.36
N ASN A 197 -21.97 4.87 4.70
CA ASN A 197 -21.67 3.62 5.41
C ASN A 197 -22.78 2.59 5.25
N SER A 198 -24.05 3.00 5.31
CA SER A 198 -25.18 2.09 5.11
C SER A 198 -25.23 1.55 3.68
N PHE A 199 -24.90 2.36 2.68
CA PHE A 199 -24.77 1.92 1.29
C PHE A 199 -23.74 0.79 1.18
N LEU A 200 -22.54 1.00 1.71
CA LEU A 200 -21.44 0.03 1.62
C LEU A 200 -21.81 -1.34 2.23
N VAL A 201 -22.53 -1.34 3.35
CA VAL A 201 -23.00 -2.59 3.97
C VAL A 201 -24.08 -3.29 3.15
N ASN A 202 -25.07 -2.54 2.68
CA ASN A 202 -26.17 -3.13 1.89
C ASN A 202 -25.70 -3.60 0.52
N ALA A 203 -24.74 -2.92 -0.09
CA ALA A 203 -24.13 -3.33 -1.35
C ALA A 203 -23.37 -4.66 -1.20
N ASP A 204 -22.71 -4.89 -0.05
CA ASP A 204 -22.05 -6.16 0.24
C ASP A 204 -23.05 -7.32 0.38
N LEU A 205 -24.13 -7.10 1.15
CA LEU A 205 -25.17 -8.08 1.45
C LEU A 205 -26.06 -8.40 0.24
N TYR A 206 -26.63 -7.39 -0.40
CA TYR A 206 -27.70 -7.51 -1.37
C TYR A 206 -27.25 -7.19 -2.81
N GLY A 207 -26.08 -6.56 -2.98
CA GLY A 207 -25.56 -6.12 -4.28
C GLY A 207 -25.87 -4.65 -4.58
N ILE A 208 -24.99 -4.03 -5.36
CA ILE A 208 -25.02 -2.59 -5.67
C ILE A 208 -26.27 -2.17 -6.46
N CYS A 209 -26.80 -3.03 -7.32
CA CYS A 209 -28.02 -2.79 -8.10
C CYS A 209 -29.30 -3.19 -7.37
N SER A 210 -29.23 -3.52 -6.07
CA SER A 210 -30.42 -3.84 -5.29
C SER A 210 -31.24 -2.57 -5.04
N GLU A 211 -32.56 -2.72 -4.96
CA GLU A 211 -33.47 -1.58 -4.76
C GLU A 211 -33.18 -0.81 -3.46
N VAL A 212 -32.77 -1.49 -2.39
CA VAL A 212 -32.34 -0.83 -1.14
C VAL A 212 -31.13 0.06 -1.39
N CYS A 213 -30.15 -0.41 -2.18
CA CYS A 213 -28.97 0.37 -2.52
C CYS A 213 -29.34 1.57 -3.40
N MET A 214 -30.25 1.41 -4.37
CA MET A 214 -30.73 2.52 -5.19
C MET A 214 -31.46 3.59 -4.36
N ASN A 215 -32.29 3.18 -3.41
CA ASN A 215 -32.96 4.11 -2.48
C ASN A 215 -31.94 4.86 -1.61
N ILE A 216 -30.92 4.17 -1.09
CA ILE A 216 -29.85 4.81 -0.32
C ILE A 216 -29.01 5.74 -1.21
N ALA A 217 -28.72 5.37 -2.47
CA ALA A 217 -27.98 6.20 -3.41
C ALA A 217 -28.72 7.51 -3.71
N GLN A 218 -30.04 7.45 -3.91
CA GLN A 218 -30.86 8.65 -4.09
C GLN A 218 -30.82 9.56 -2.85
N LYS A 219 -30.90 8.97 -1.64
CA LYS A 219 -30.73 9.73 -0.39
C LYS A 219 -29.34 10.31 -0.24
N HIS A 220 -28.31 9.63 -0.72
CA HIS A 220 -26.94 10.13 -0.71
C HIS A 220 -26.78 11.34 -1.62
N SER A 221 -27.28 11.27 -2.86
CA SER A 221 -27.29 12.43 -3.78
C SER A 221 -28.01 13.63 -3.17
N GLN A 222 -29.20 13.42 -2.58
CA GLN A 222 -29.92 14.49 -1.86
C GLN A 222 -29.13 15.04 -0.65
N ALA A 223 -28.36 14.20 0.05
CA ALA A 223 -27.54 14.63 1.18
C ALA A 223 -26.37 15.52 0.73
N VAL A 224 -25.75 15.22 -0.42
CA VAL A 224 -24.69 16.04 -1.02
C VAL A 224 -25.23 17.42 -1.38
N ASP A 225 -26.42 17.46 -1.98
CA ASP A 225 -27.05 18.71 -2.41
C ASP A 225 -27.82 19.42 -1.29
N PHE A 226 -27.91 18.87 -0.09
CA PHE A 226 -28.62 19.49 1.04
C PHE A 226 -28.12 20.91 1.39
N PRO A 227 -26.79 21.19 1.44
CA PRO A 227 -26.30 22.55 1.66
C PRO A 227 -26.80 23.55 0.61
N LYS A 228 -26.91 23.12 -0.65
CA LYS A 228 -27.32 23.96 -1.80
C LYS A 228 -28.84 24.09 -1.89
N THR A 229 -29.58 23.00 -1.65
CA THR A 229 -31.04 22.92 -1.88
C THR A 229 -31.88 23.23 -0.65
N GLY A 230 -31.28 23.19 0.55
CA GLY A 230 -31.99 23.34 1.82
C GLY A 230 -32.93 22.18 2.17
N GLN A 231 -32.94 21.08 1.40
CA GLN A 231 -33.79 19.91 1.64
C GLN A 231 -32.98 18.74 2.20
N PRO A 232 -33.24 18.29 3.43
CA PRO A 232 -32.58 17.11 3.96
C PRO A 232 -33.14 15.84 3.29
N PRO A 233 -32.33 14.78 3.16
CA PRO A 233 -32.84 13.48 2.75
C PRO A 233 -33.76 12.89 3.84
N ASP A 234 -34.67 12.01 3.41
CA ASP A 234 -35.48 11.24 4.36
C ASP A 234 -34.59 10.32 5.22
N PRO A 235 -34.91 10.14 6.51
CA PRO A 235 -34.15 9.24 7.38
C PRO A 235 -34.04 7.82 6.83
N LEU A 236 -32.95 7.14 7.19
CA LEU A 236 -32.75 5.74 6.81
C LEU A 236 -33.81 4.84 7.45
N VAL A 237 -34.41 3.98 6.63
CA VAL A 237 -35.43 3.02 7.05
C VAL A 237 -34.78 1.94 7.94
N LYS A 238 -35.37 1.70 9.11
CA LYS A 238 -34.81 0.78 10.14
C LYS A 238 -35.47 -0.59 10.20
N MET A 239 -36.63 -0.75 9.56
CA MET A 239 -37.44 -1.96 9.63
C MET A 239 -37.67 -2.50 8.22
N TRP A 240 -37.92 -3.80 8.11
CA TRP A 240 -38.35 -4.43 6.87
C TRP A 240 -39.68 -3.83 6.42
N THR A 241 -39.76 -3.47 5.14
CA THR A 241 -40.96 -2.86 4.54
C THR A 241 -41.62 -3.86 3.61
N GLU A 242 -42.88 -4.19 3.85
CA GLU A 242 -43.68 -5.02 2.94
C GLU A 242 -44.15 -4.17 1.77
N LYS A 243 -43.93 -4.65 0.55
CA LYS A 243 -44.37 -3.99 -0.67
C LYS A 243 -45.74 -4.48 -1.10
N ASP A 244 -46.37 -3.71 -1.99
CA ASP A 244 -47.69 -4.02 -2.56
C ASP A 244 -47.73 -5.35 -3.35
N ASP A 245 -46.57 -5.84 -3.80
CA ASP A 245 -46.41 -7.13 -4.50
C ASP A 245 -46.21 -8.33 -3.55
N GLY A 246 -46.22 -8.10 -2.23
CA GLY A 246 -45.98 -9.12 -1.20
C GLY A 246 -44.51 -9.47 -0.98
N THR A 247 -43.57 -8.76 -1.62
CA THR A 247 -42.13 -8.89 -1.35
C THR A 247 -41.70 -7.96 -0.20
N PHE A 248 -40.59 -8.30 0.47
CA PHE A 248 -40.06 -7.50 1.58
C PHE A 248 -38.79 -6.79 1.16
N LEU A 249 -38.74 -5.49 1.41
CA LEU A 249 -37.55 -4.66 1.26
C LEU A 249 -36.73 -4.68 2.56
N PRO A 250 -35.42 -5.01 2.50
CA PRO A 250 -34.53 -4.91 3.66
C PRO A 250 -34.48 -3.50 4.26
N PRO A 251 -34.17 -3.38 5.57
CA PRO A 251 -33.92 -2.09 6.18
C PRO A 251 -32.66 -1.45 5.58
N GLU A 252 -32.72 -0.14 5.32
CA GLU A 252 -31.57 0.62 4.82
C GLU A 252 -30.47 0.74 5.89
N ARG A 253 -30.85 0.83 7.17
CA ARG A 253 -29.88 0.78 8.27
C ARG A 253 -29.48 -0.67 8.53
N ALA A 254 -28.19 -0.96 8.36
CA ALA A 254 -27.65 -2.29 8.57
C ALA A 254 -27.84 -2.79 10.02
N GLU A 255 -28.26 -4.05 10.15
CA GLU A 255 -28.39 -4.76 11.44
C GLU A 255 -27.05 -5.35 11.92
N ARG A 256 -26.16 -5.64 10.97
CA ARG A 256 -24.83 -6.24 11.19
C ARG A 256 -23.83 -5.62 10.23
N TRP A 257 -22.56 -5.62 10.61
CA TRP A 257 -21.50 -4.94 9.88
C TRP A 257 -20.52 -5.92 9.23
N PRO A 258 -20.02 -5.64 8.02
CA PRO A 258 -19.00 -6.48 7.41
C PRO A 258 -17.68 -6.37 8.17
N ASP A 259 -16.90 -7.45 8.15
CA ASP A 259 -15.61 -7.56 8.83
C ASP A 259 -14.61 -6.45 8.42
N PHE A 260 -14.66 -6.01 7.16
CA PHE A 260 -13.79 -4.93 6.67
C PHE A 260 -14.04 -3.56 7.29
N MET A 261 -15.18 -3.34 7.95
CA MET A 261 -15.47 -2.09 8.66
C MET A 261 -14.92 -2.04 10.10
N ASN A 262 -14.33 -3.13 10.60
CA ASN A 262 -13.67 -3.20 11.92
C ASN A 262 -14.49 -2.66 13.11
N LYS A 263 -15.82 -2.88 13.10
CA LYS A 263 -16.69 -2.53 14.24
C LYS A 263 -16.50 -3.55 15.37
N THR A 264 -15.85 -3.15 16.45
CA THR A 264 -15.49 -4.04 17.58
C THR A 264 -16.65 -4.34 18.53
N HIS A 265 -17.64 -3.45 18.62
CA HIS A 265 -18.72 -3.52 19.62
C HIS A 265 -20.09 -3.83 19.02
N GLU A 266 -20.15 -4.09 17.71
CA GLU A 266 -21.40 -4.34 16.98
C GLU A 266 -21.37 -5.74 16.35
N PRO A 267 -22.53 -6.37 16.11
CA PRO A 267 -22.58 -7.65 15.42
C PRO A 267 -21.93 -7.56 14.04
N SER A 268 -21.00 -8.46 13.73
CA SER A 268 -20.29 -8.47 12.46
C SER A 268 -20.43 -9.79 11.69
N TYR A 269 -20.17 -9.75 10.39
CA TYR A 269 -20.18 -10.93 9.51
C TYR A 269 -18.96 -10.89 8.56
N MET A 270 -18.54 -12.07 8.09
CA MET A 270 -17.46 -12.17 7.12
C MET A 270 -17.99 -11.87 5.72
N SER A 271 -17.57 -10.75 5.11
CA SER A 271 -18.01 -10.37 3.76
C SER A 271 -17.55 -11.41 2.73
N PRO A 272 -18.45 -11.97 1.89
CA PRO A 272 -18.08 -12.89 0.82
C PRO A 272 -17.63 -12.18 -0.47
N ARG A 273 -17.61 -10.84 -0.49
CA ARG A 273 -17.32 -10.03 -1.69
C ARG A 273 -15.84 -9.64 -1.77
N LEU A 274 -15.48 -9.01 -2.88
CA LEU A 274 -14.11 -8.60 -3.21
C LEU A 274 -13.49 -7.74 -2.10
N VAL A 275 -14.21 -6.75 -1.59
CA VAL A 275 -13.71 -5.84 -0.53
C VAL A 275 -13.34 -6.62 0.73
N GLY A 276 -14.21 -7.54 1.19
CA GLY A 276 -13.89 -8.42 2.32
C GLY A 276 -12.67 -9.30 2.07
N HIS A 277 -12.53 -9.84 0.85
CA HIS A 277 -11.35 -10.64 0.48
C HIS A 277 -10.06 -9.81 0.49
N LEU A 278 -10.09 -8.60 -0.07
CA LEU A 278 -8.95 -7.68 -0.07
C LEU A 278 -8.59 -7.29 1.36
N PHE A 279 -9.56 -6.85 2.15
CA PHE A 279 -9.37 -6.47 3.55
C PHE A 279 -8.65 -7.56 4.34
N ARG A 280 -9.15 -8.80 4.32
CA ARG A 280 -8.54 -9.92 5.06
C ARG A 280 -7.12 -10.23 4.58
N ARG A 281 -6.83 -10.08 3.28
CA ARG A 281 -5.49 -10.32 2.73
C ARG A 281 -4.52 -9.22 3.13
N THR A 282 -4.93 -7.96 3.04
CA THR A 282 -4.13 -6.82 3.49
C THR A 282 -3.88 -6.88 4.99
N ARG A 283 -4.90 -7.25 5.77
CA ARG A 283 -4.81 -7.42 7.22
C ARG A 283 -3.77 -8.47 7.62
N LEU A 284 -3.67 -9.58 6.89
CA LEU A 284 -2.63 -10.58 7.14
C LEU A 284 -1.22 -10.00 7.00
N VAL A 285 -0.99 -9.11 6.03
CA VAL A 285 0.30 -8.45 5.83
C VAL A 285 0.53 -7.38 6.91
N GLU A 286 -0.49 -6.61 7.25
CA GLU A 286 -0.47 -5.61 8.32
C GLU A 286 -0.16 -6.24 9.69
N ASP A 287 -0.75 -7.39 10.00
CA ASP A 287 -0.48 -8.15 11.22
C ASP A 287 1.00 -8.58 11.28
N VAL A 288 1.56 -9.05 10.15
CA VAL A 288 2.97 -9.43 10.05
C VAL A 288 3.88 -8.22 10.25
N LEU A 289 3.57 -7.08 9.64
CA LEU A 289 4.30 -5.83 9.81
C LEU A 289 4.27 -5.38 11.27
N THR A 290 3.09 -5.31 11.89
CA THR A 290 2.90 -4.90 13.28
C THR A 290 3.71 -5.77 14.24
N ILE A 291 3.64 -7.10 14.06
CA ILE A 291 4.40 -8.05 14.85
C ILE A 291 5.91 -7.82 14.66
N THR A 292 6.34 -7.66 13.41
CA THR A 292 7.75 -7.45 13.06
C THR A 292 8.31 -6.19 13.70
N THR A 293 7.61 -5.07 13.60
CA THR A 293 7.99 -3.80 14.25
C THR A 293 8.11 -3.98 15.77
N ALA A 294 7.16 -4.67 16.41
CA ALA A 294 7.20 -4.94 17.85
C ALA A 294 8.39 -5.82 18.27
N TYR A 295 8.89 -6.70 17.40
CA TYR A 295 10.11 -7.49 17.65
C TYR A 295 11.37 -6.65 17.50
N GLU A 296 11.47 -5.83 16.44
CA GLU A 296 12.63 -4.98 16.19
C GLU A 296 12.90 -3.97 17.31
N GLU A 297 11.83 -3.44 17.93
CA GLU A 297 11.93 -2.58 19.12
C GLU A 297 12.58 -3.29 20.33
N ARG A 298 12.56 -4.62 20.37
CA ARG A 298 13.10 -5.43 21.49
C ARG A 298 14.46 -6.03 21.23
N ASP A 299 14.90 -6.07 19.98
CA ASP A 299 16.16 -6.72 19.63
C ASP A 299 17.39 -5.95 20.11
N ALA A 300 18.43 -6.66 20.50
CA ALA A 300 19.72 -6.05 20.84
C ALA A 300 20.37 -5.51 19.56
N LEU A 301 20.79 -4.24 19.59
CA LEU A 301 21.53 -3.65 18.48
C LEU A 301 22.98 -4.15 18.50
N HIS A 302 23.45 -4.64 17.36
CA HIS A 302 24.84 -5.06 17.18
C HIS A 302 25.61 -3.99 16.41
N LEU A 303 26.74 -3.56 16.97
CA LEU A 303 27.65 -2.62 16.32
C LEU A 303 28.37 -3.31 15.15
N ASP A 304 28.35 -2.69 13.97
CA ASP A 304 29.20 -3.09 12.86
C ASP A 304 30.66 -2.72 13.19
N LYS A 305 31.49 -3.75 13.39
CA LYS A 305 32.91 -3.57 13.72
C LYS A 305 33.67 -2.86 12.60
N ASN A 306 33.20 -2.95 11.36
CA ASN A 306 33.84 -2.28 10.22
C ASN A 306 33.57 -0.78 10.18
N LEU A 307 32.64 -0.27 10.99
CA LEU A 307 32.41 1.17 11.19
C LEU A 307 33.17 1.74 12.40
N LEU A 308 33.92 0.89 13.12
CA LEU A 308 34.70 1.28 14.29
C LEU A 308 36.13 1.66 13.90
N TYR A 309 36.48 2.94 14.08
CA TYR A 309 37.82 3.46 13.81
C TYR A 309 38.65 3.53 15.12
N PRO A 310 39.95 3.21 15.10
CA PRO A 310 40.82 3.34 16.28
C PRO A 310 40.95 4.81 16.73
N GLY A 311 40.97 5.06 18.04
CA GLY A 311 41.13 6.42 18.60
C GLY A 311 39.85 7.23 18.80
N ARG A 312 38.69 6.71 18.38
CA ARG A 312 37.36 7.34 18.50
C ARG A 312 36.94 7.74 19.92
N GLU A 313 37.52 7.12 20.95
CA GLU A 313 37.17 7.36 22.36
C GLU A 313 37.39 8.81 22.79
N GLN A 314 38.27 9.53 22.10
CA GLN A 314 38.58 10.94 22.36
C GLN A 314 37.37 11.85 22.11
N PHE A 315 36.49 11.49 21.17
CA PHE A 315 35.33 12.30 20.77
C PHE A 315 34.03 11.90 21.49
N TRP A 316 34.09 11.02 22.49
CA TRP A 316 32.86 10.49 23.12
C TRP A 316 32.01 11.57 23.81
N LYS A 317 32.64 12.54 24.46
CA LYS A 317 31.92 13.58 25.19
C LYS A 317 31.17 14.51 24.24
N GLU A 318 31.84 14.93 23.16
CA GLU A 318 31.27 15.80 22.12
C GLU A 318 30.17 15.08 21.36
N ALA A 319 30.43 13.85 20.90
CA ALA A 319 29.44 13.01 20.22
C ALA A 319 28.16 12.81 21.04
N ARG A 320 28.26 12.67 22.37
CA ARG A 320 27.08 12.57 23.25
C ARG A 320 26.28 13.87 23.28
N MET A 321 26.97 15.02 23.37
CA MET A 321 26.31 16.33 23.40
C MET A 321 25.58 16.61 22.08
N ASP A 322 26.25 16.38 20.96
CA ASP A 322 25.68 16.58 19.61
C ASP A 322 24.49 15.66 19.36
N MET A 323 24.59 14.38 19.77
CA MET A 323 23.49 13.44 19.65
C MET A 323 22.28 13.86 20.49
N ASN A 324 22.50 14.38 21.70
CA ASN A 324 21.39 14.82 22.55
C ASN A 324 20.66 16.02 21.95
N ALA A 325 21.39 16.97 21.35
CA ALA A 325 20.79 18.10 20.65
C ALA A 325 19.96 17.62 19.45
N TYR A 326 20.57 16.82 18.56
CA TYR A 326 19.90 16.26 17.39
C TYR A 326 18.64 15.46 17.76
N ASN A 327 18.76 14.56 18.74
CA ASN A 327 17.63 13.74 19.19
C ASN A 327 16.51 14.57 19.82
N ALA A 328 16.80 15.72 20.44
CA ALA A 328 15.78 16.62 20.96
C ALA A 328 15.00 17.29 19.82
N ASP A 329 15.70 17.75 18.77
CA ASP A 329 15.07 18.37 17.61
C ASP A 329 14.20 17.38 16.83
N VAL A 330 14.71 16.16 16.59
CA VAL A 330 13.95 15.10 15.91
C VAL A 330 12.72 14.70 16.71
N ARG A 331 12.83 14.54 18.04
CA ARG A 331 11.66 14.24 18.89
C ARG A 331 10.64 15.36 18.87
N ALA A 332 11.07 16.62 18.92
CA ALA A 332 10.16 17.75 18.81
C ALA A 332 9.40 17.72 17.47
N LEU A 333 10.07 17.35 16.37
CA LEU A 333 9.43 17.22 15.06
C LEU A 333 8.40 16.07 15.05
N LEU A 334 8.77 14.89 15.59
CA LEU A 334 7.88 13.74 15.71
C LEU A 334 6.64 14.08 16.56
N ASP A 335 6.82 14.73 17.70
CA ASP A 335 5.73 15.06 18.63
C ASP A 335 4.81 16.16 18.07
N ASN A 336 5.37 17.19 17.43
CA ASN A 336 4.60 18.31 16.87
C ASN A 336 3.64 17.87 15.75
N TYR A 337 4.06 16.91 14.94
CA TYR A 337 3.28 16.38 13.82
C TYR A 337 2.66 15.00 14.12
N GLY A 338 2.83 14.47 15.34
CA GLY A 338 2.32 13.16 15.74
C GLY A 338 2.84 11.96 14.94
N ILE A 339 4.03 12.07 14.35
CA ILE A 339 4.67 11.03 13.55
C ILE A 339 5.12 9.89 14.48
N GLN A 340 4.88 8.64 14.08
CA GLN A 340 5.06 7.51 14.97
C GLN A 340 6.53 7.13 15.18
N ASP A 341 7.34 7.12 14.13
CA ASP A 341 8.72 6.64 14.16
C ASP A 341 9.64 7.43 13.21
N GLU A 342 10.94 7.26 13.42
CA GLU A 342 11.99 7.91 12.62
C GLU A 342 11.98 7.45 11.16
N GLY A 343 11.60 6.20 10.88
CA GLY A 343 11.51 5.67 9.52
C GLY A 343 10.45 6.39 8.69
N GLN A 344 9.27 6.65 9.27
CA GLN A 344 8.23 7.47 8.63
C GLN A 344 8.72 8.89 8.34
N LEU A 345 9.45 9.49 9.28
CA LEU A 345 9.99 10.83 9.12
C LEU A 345 11.00 10.93 7.97
N PHE A 346 11.93 9.98 7.87
CA PHE A 346 12.98 10.00 6.84
C PHE A 346 12.53 9.49 5.47
N SER A 347 11.54 8.59 5.42
CA SER A 347 10.98 8.11 4.15
C SER A 347 9.99 9.09 3.53
N GLY A 348 9.42 10.01 4.32
CA GLY A 348 8.28 10.84 3.90
C GLY A 348 6.95 10.08 3.84
N CYS A 349 6.96 8.76 4.07
CA CYS A 349 5.78 7.90 4.06
C CYS A 349 5.08 7.91 5.42
N ILE A 350 4.51 9.06 5.79
CA ILE A 350 3.88 9.25 7.11
C ILE A 350 2.46 8.68 7.12
N SER A 351 2.19 7.72 8.00
CA SER A 351 0.88 7.06 8.05
C SER A 351 -0.19 7.90 8.76
N VAL A 352 0.18 8.65 9.80
CA VAL A 352 -0.73 9.49 10.58
C VAL A 352 -0.03 10.79 10.97
N VAL A 353 -0.68 11.93 10.73
CA VAL A 353 -0.20 13.27 11.11
C VAL A 353 -1.20 13.91 12.06
N ARG A 354 -0.77 14.33 13.26
CA ARG A 354 -1.55 15.11 14.21
C ARG A 354 -1.32 16.62 14.02
N ASN A 355 -2.26 17.44 14.49
CA ASN A 355 -2.26 18.91 14.36
C ASN A 355 -2.50 19.44 12.93
N ARG A 356 -3.39 18.78 12.19
CA ARG A 356 -4.00 19.34 10.99
C ARG A 356 -4.96 20.47 11.39
N ILE A 357 -4.99 21.55 10.61
CA ILE A 357 -5.84 22.71 10.90
C ILE A 357 -7.34 22.38 10.74
N SER A 358 -7.71 21.28 10.05
CA SER A 358 -9.00 20.61 10.21
C SER A 358 -8.94 19.18 9.66
N ASP A 359 -9.76 18.26 10.18
CA ASP A 359 -9.97 16.93 9.58
C ASP A 359 -10.85 16.99 8.31
N ARG A 360 -11.37 18.17 7.95
CA ARG A 360 -12.22 18.40 6.76
C ARG A 360 -11.42 18.72 5.51
N ASP A 361 -10.18 19.20 5.66
CA ASP A 361 -9.29 19.48 4.53
C ASP A 361 -8.46 18.23 4.23
N MET A 362 -9.10 17.26 3.58
CA MET A 362 -8.45 16.10 2.96
C MET A 362 -8.06 16.41 1.51
N ASP A 363 -7.77 17.68 1.19
CA ASP A 363 -7.28 18.03 -0.14
C ASP A 363 -5.79 17.64 -0.27
N ASP A 364 -5.41 17.12 -1.43
CA ASP A 364 -4.04 16.65 -1.67
C ASP A 364 -3.00 17.77 -1.50
N MET A 365 -3.42 19.03 -1.62
CA MET A 365 -2.59 20.22 -1.44
C MET A 365 -2.21 20.49 0.02
N SER A 366 -3.11 20.30 0.99
CA SER A 366 -2.76 20.45 2.42
C SER A 366 -1.82 19.34 2.89
N LEU A 367 -2.00 18.11 2.39
CA LEU A 367 -1.09 16.98 2.62
C LEU A 367 0.30 17.29 2.06
N TYR A 368 0.36 17.78 0.82
CA TYR A 368 1.61 18.17 0.18
C TYR A 368 2.35 19.26 0.97
N ASN A 369 1.64 20.34 1.33
CA ASN A 369 2.24 21.45 2.06
C ASN A 369 2.80 20.99 3.42
N THR A 370 2.06 20.13 4.12
CA THR A 370 2.50 19.61 5.41
C THR A 370 3.75 18.72 5.27
N ASN A 371 3.77 17.79 4.32
CA ASN A 371 4.93 16.94 4.07
C ASN A 371 6.15 17.75 3.63
N HIS A 372 5.96 18.73 2.74
CA HIS A 372 7.03 19.62 2.31
C HIS A 372 7.60 20.44 3.48
N MET A 373 6.75 20.92 4.39
CA MET A 373 7.21 21.61 5.60
C MET A 373 7.99 20.69 6.54
N ILE A 374 7.56 19.43 6.71
CA ILE A 374 8.27 18.43 7.53
C ILE A 374 9.64 18.13 6.92
N GLU A 375 9.69 17.89 5.61
CA GLU A 375 10.92 17.62 4.86
C GLU A 375 11.90 18.78 4.99
N LYS A 376 11.46 20.02 4.79
CA LYS A 376 12.30 21.22 4.96
C LYS A 376 12.88 21.32 6.37
N LYS A 377 12.05 21.14 7.41
CA LYS A 377 12.50 21.18 8.80
C LYS A 377 13.50 20.06 9.12
N LEU A 378 13.28 18.86 8.59
CA LEU A 378 14.20 17.74 8.76
C LEU A 378 15.54 18.03 8.09
N ASN A 379 15.52 18.55 6.86
CA ASN A 379 16.72 18.96 6.13
C ASN A 379 17.50 20.06 6.87
N ASP A 380 16.81 21.05 7.45
CA ASP A 380 17.45 22.10 8.26
C ASP A 380 18.15 21.52 9.51
N ILE A 381 17.51 20.57 10.21
CA ILE A 381 18.10 19.87 11.36
C ILE A 381 19.35 19.08 10.93
N PHE A 382 19.23 18.31 9.84
CA PHE A 382 20.32 17.50 9.31
C PHE A 382 21.51 18.36 8.88
N LEU A 383 21.25 19.43 8.12
CA LEU A 383 22.28 20.34 7.62
C LEU A 383 23.00 21.04 8.77
N ARG A 384 22.26 21.56 9.77
CA ARG A 384 22.83 22.20 10.95
C ARG A 384 23.77 21.25 11.72
N CYS A 385 23.35 20.00 11.93
CA CYS A 385 24.21 19.00 12.59
C CYS A 385 25.43 18.64 11.74
N ARG A 386 25.28 18.62 10.41
CA ARG A 386 26.38 18.37 9.47
C ARG A 386 27.39 19.51 9.45
N GLU A 387 26.94 20.76 9.45
CA GLU A 387 27.80 21.94 9.54
C GLU A 387 28.61 21.92 10.83
N ASN A 388 27.96 21.72 11.98
CA ASN A 388 28.63 21.61 13.27
C ASN A 388 29.69 20.49 13.30
N PHE A 389 29.44 19.36 12.60
CA PHE A 389 30.43 18.28 12.50
C PHE A 389 31.71 18.73 11.77
N PHE A 390 31.59 19.47 10.67
CA PHE A 390 32.72 19.88 9.84
C PHE A 390 33.38 21.19 10.28
N ASP A 391 32.71 22.03 11.06
CA ASP A 391 33.24 23.31 11.54
C ASP A 391 34.56 23.15 12.31
N GLU A 392 34.69 22.10 13.12
CA GLU A 392 35.91 21.77 13.85
C GLU A 392 37.09 21.36 12.96
N PHE A 393 36.82 21.02 11.69
CA PHE A 393 37.82 20.57 10.73
C PHE A 393 38.06 21.58 9.60
N GLY A 394 37.69 22.85 9.80
CA GLY A 394 37.90 23.92 8.83
C GLY A 394 36.67 24.30 8.01
N GLY A 395 35.48 23.82 8.38
CA GLY A 395 34.19 24.24 7.83
C GLY A 395 33.55 23.23 6.86
N TYR A 396 32.22 23.33 6.71
CA TYR A 396 31.45 22.46 5.83
C TYR A 396 31.87 22.55 4.35
N PHE A 397 31.99 23.76 3.81
CA PHE A 397 32.25 23.98 2.39
C PHE A 397 33.67 23.63 1.95
N SER A 398 34.65 23.67 2.85
CA SER A 398 36.05 23.35 2.56
C SER A 398 36.32 21.85 2.55
N ASN A 399 35.54 21.08 3.31
CA ASN A 399 35.71 19.63 3.47
C ASN A 399 34.74 18.79 2.65
N THR A 400 33.81 19.43 1.93
CA THR A 400 32.82 18.75 1.09
C THR A 400 32.83 19.32 -0.32
N ASP A 401 32.66 18.45 -1.32
CA ASP A 401 32.55 18.82 -2.72
C ASP A 401 31.09 18.63 -3.20
N PRO A 402 30.57 19.47 -4.12
CA PRO A 402 29.26 19.23 -4.73
C PRO A 402 29.21 17.86 -5.40
N GLU A 403 28.14 17.11 -5.17
CA GLU A 403 27.95 15.80 -5.79
C GLU A 403 27.73 15.96 -7.30
N ARG A 404 28.72 15.54 -8.10
CA ARG A 404 28.58 15.50 -9.57
C ARG A 404 27.75 14.28 -9.96
N SER A 405 26.44 14.45 -10.12
CA SER A 405 25.58 13.43 -10.73
C SER A 405 25.93 13.26 -12.21
N TYR A 406 26.22 12.03 -12.63
CA TYR A 406 26.53 11.70 -14.02
C TYR A 406 25.29 11.66 -14.95
N ASN A 407 24.07 11.79 -14.42
CA ASN A 407 22.84 11.48 -15.18
C ASN A 407 21.77 12.57 -15.24
N ASN A 408 21.94 13.76 -14.65
CA ASN A 408 20.98 14.86 -14.81
C ASN A 408 21.71 16.19 -15.04
N VAL A 409 21.73 16.66 -16.28
CA VAL A 409 22.36 17.93 -16.68
C VAL A 409 21.49 19.16 -16.35
N GLU A 410 20.24 18.97 -15.89
CA GLU A 410 19.26 20.06 -15.77
C GLU A 410 18.89 20.46 -14.32
N MET A 411 19.50 19.87 -13.30
CA MET A 411 19.43 20.41 -11.94
C MET A 411 20.81 20.28 -11.29
N SER A 412 21.58 21.36 -11.28
CA SER A 412 22.67 21.53 -10.32
C SER A 412 22.02 21.72 -8.95
N ASP A 413 21.70 20.62 -8.29
CA ASP A 413 21.28 20.66 -6.90
C ASP A 413 22.52 20.97 -6.04
N ASP A 414 22.85 22.26 -5.94
CA ASP A 414 23.99 22.81 -5.18
C ASP A 414 23.93 22.43 -3.68
N LEU A 415 22.84 21.79 -3.24
CA LEU A 415 22.58 21.43 -1.85
C LEU A 415 23.26 20.14 -1.40
N ARG A 416 23.55 19.17 -2.29
CA ARG A 416 24.11 17.87 -1.90
C ARG A 416 25.63 17.84 -2.04
N ARG A 417 26.34 17.85 -0.91
CA ARG A 417 27.82 17.86 -0.84
C ARG A 417 28.39 16.66 -0.09
N ILE A 418 29.49 16.10 -0.60
CA ILE A 418 30.11 14.86 -0.10
C ILE A 418 31.57 15.10 0.28
N CYS A 419 31.99 14.55 1.41
CA CYS A 419 33.39 14.46 1.82
C CYS A 419 34.04 13.23 1.17
N THR A 420 34.88 13.46 0.16
CA THR A 420 35.57 12.39 -0.58
C THR A 420 36.83 11.89 0.13
N ASN A 421 37.53 12.78 0.85
CA ASN A 421 38.80 12.50 1.51
C ASN A 421 38.78 12.91 3.00
N PRO A 422 38.12 12.11 3.87
CA PRO A 422 38.05 12.43 5.30
C PRO A 422 39.39 12.24 6.00
N SER A 423 39.75 13.21 6.86
CA SER A 423 40.94 13.14 7.71
C SER A 423 40.82 12.02 8.75
N PRO A 424 41.94 11.53 9.33
CA PRO A 424 41.89 10.55 10.41
C PRO A 424 41.03 11.00 11.60
N ASP A 425 41.05 12.29 11.95
CA ASP A 425 40.28 12.84 13.07
C ASP A 425 38.77 12.87 12.75
N MET A 426 38.39 13.20 11.51
CA MET A 426 37.00 13.08 11.05
C MET A 426 36.49 11.64 11.14
N LYS A 427 37.33 10.66 10.76
CA LYS A 427 37.00 9.23 10.88
C LYS A 427 36.82 8.81 12.35
N MET A 428 37.67 9.31 13.25
CA MET A 428 37.52 9.07 14.70
C MET A 428 36.19 9.63 15.21
N LYS A 429 35.84 10.88 14.86
CA LYS A 429 34.59 11.52 15.32
C LYS A 429 33.34 10.86 14.74
N ALA A 430 33.30 10.58 13.44
CA ALA A 430 32.17 9.88 12.80
C ALA A 430 31.95 8.49 13.39
N SER A 431 33.04 7.75 13.64
CA SER A 431 32.96 6.44 14.30
C SER A 431 32.48 6.55 15.76
N ALA A 432 32.87 7.60 16.47
CA ALA A 432 32.36 7.90 17.81
C ALA A 432 30.85 8.16 17.79
N TYR A 433 30.35 8.95 16.83
CA TYR A 433 28.91 9.21 16.64
C TYR A 433 28.12 7.91 16.49
N TYR A 434 28.62 7.00 15.63
CA TYR A 434 28.01 5.68 15.41
C TYR A 434 27.96 4.84 16.68
N GLU A 435 29.10 4.66 17.36
CA GLU A 435 29.19 3.81 18.55
C GLU A 435 28.28 4.31 19.68
N ILE A 436 28.27 5.62 19.93
CA ILE A 436 27.54 6.25 21.02
C ILE A 436 26.03 6.23 20.80
N CYS A 437 25.58 6.47 19.57
CA CYS A 437 24.17 6.38 19.19
C CYS A 437 23.64 4.95 19.37
N TYR A 438 24.32 3.96 18.78
CA TYR A 438 23.86 2.57 18.81
C TYR A 438 24.00 1.93 20.20
N ARG A 439 25.01 2.29 20.99
CA ARG A 439 25.12 1.83 22.39
C ARG A 439 24.00 2.37 23.28
N GLU A 440 23.65 3.66 23.14
CA GLU A 440 22.57 4.22 23.95
C GLU A 440 21.21 3.72 23.50
N ALA A 441 20.98 3.60 22.19
CA ALA A 441 19.77 3.00 21.66
C ALA A 441 19.59 1.54 22.12
N SER A 442 20.69 0.80 22.31
CA SER A 442 20.64 -0.55 22.90
C SER A 442 20.41 -0.56 24.41
N SER A 443 20.79 0.50 25.13
CA SER A 443 20.70 0.56 26.60
C SER A 443 19.33 1.04 27.07
N ASN A 444 18.65 1.86 26.27
CA ASN A 444 17.38 2.49 26.62
C ASN A 444 16.18 1.77 25.96
N ILE A 445 15.86 0.58 26.46
CA ILE A 445 14.83 -0.32 25.89
C ILE A 445 13.42 0.30 25.93
N ASN A 446 13.15 1.24 26.85
CA ASN A 446 11.82 1.82 27.05
C ASN A 446 11.56 3.10 26.23
N ALA A 447 12.59 3.69 25.61
CA ALA A 447 12.44 4.89 24.79
C ALA A 447 12.45 4.52 23.30
N LYS A 448 11.70 5.28 22.48
CA LYS A 448 11.78 5.17 21.02
C LYS A 448 13.24 5.34 20.58
N ARG A 449 13.76 4.33 19.88
CA ARG A 449 15.14 4.30 19.38
C ARG A 449 15.28 5.32 18.24
N LEU A 450 16.33 6.14 18.30
CA LEU A 450 16.72 7.03 17.22
C LEU A 450 18.09 6.58 16.73
N LEU A 451 18.18 6.24 15.45
CA LEU A 451 19.35 5.66 14.81
C LEU A 451 19.88 6.52 13.66
N SER A 452 19.19 7.61 13.30
CA SER A 452 19.59 8.47 12.16
C SER A 452 20.83 9.34 12.44
N PHE A 453 21.12 9.68 13.70
CA PHE A 453 22.18 10.65 14.06
C PHE A 453 23.56 10.37 13.42
N PRO A 454 24.12 9.15 13.45
CA PRO A 454 25.45 8.90 12.88
C PRO A 454 25.53 9.12 11.37
N TRP A 455 24.38 9.00 10.69
CA TRP A 455 24.27 9.15 9.25
C TRP A 455 24.33 10.62 8.80
N VAL A 456 24.40 11.58 9.72
CA VAL A 456 24.81 12.96 9.44
C VAL A 456 26.20 12.99 8.76
N ALA A 457 27.08 12.05 9.10
CA ALA A 457 28.40 11.85 8.48
C ALA A 457 28.47 10.54 7.67
N TRP A 458 27.39 10.20 6.95
CA TRP A 458 27.26 8.94 6.19
C TRP A 458 28.41 8.69 5.21
N ASP A 459 28.94 9.75 4.60
CA ASP A 459 30.03 9.74 3.63
C ASP A 459 31.37 9.37 4.27
N VAL A 460 31.65 9.94 5.44
CA VAL A 460 32.82 9.57 6.24
C VAL A 460 32.72 8.13 6.72
N LEU A 461 31.55 7.71 7.22
CA LEU A 461 31.28 6.32 7.64
C LEU A 461 31.41 5.33 6.48
N ALA A 462 30.91 5.69 5.29
CA ALA A 462 31.05 4.88 4.08
C ALA A 462 32.53 4.67 3.73
N ARG A 463 33.37 5.70 3.87
CA ARG A 463 34.81 5.57 3.63
C ARG A 463 35.50 4.68 4.66
N ILE A 464 35.13 4.77 5.94
CA ILE A 464 35.63 3.85 6.99
C ILE A 464 35.30 2.40 6.61
N LYS A 465 34.06 2.15 6.17
CA LYS A 465 33.63 0.80 5.77
C LYS A 465 34.38 0.28 4.53
N GLN A 466 34.61 1.14 3.53
CA GLN A 466 35.40 0.79 2.34
C GLN A 466 36.85 0.44 2.68
N ASP A 467 37.47 1.20 3.60
CA ASP A 467 38.84 0.94 4.04
C ASP A 467 38.95 -0.37 4.85
N ALA A 468 37.86 -0.79 5.54
CA ALA A 468 37.81 -2.00 6.35
C ALA A 468 37.37 -3.27 5.59
N ALA A 469 36.52 -3.13 4.57
CA ALA A 469 35.92 -4.26 3.86
C ALA A 469 36.78 -4.72 2.66
N SER A 470 37.30 -5.95 2.74
CA SER A 470 38.04 -6.59 1.63
C SER A 470 37.18 -7.51 0.75
N ARG A 471 35.85 -7.29 0.65
CA ARG A 471 34.92 -8.24 -0.03
C ARG A 471 34.05 -7.60 -1.12
N THR A 472 33.84 -8.40 -2.17
CA THR A 472 32.92 -8.26 -3.30
C THR A 472 31.49 -7.97 -2.83
N ILE A 473 30.83 -7.00 -3.47
CA ILE A 473 29.42 -6.69 -3.23
C ILE A 473 28.56 -7.87 -3.70
N SER A 474 27.77 -8.43 -2.79
CA SER A 474 26.82 -9.51 -3.08
C SER A 474 25.70 -9.04 -4.00
N VAL A 475 25.30 -9.89 -4.95
CA VAL A 475 24.17 -9.63 -5.85
C VAL A 475 22.83 -9.95 -5.18
N ASP A 476 22.81 -10.83 -4.16
CA ASP A 476 21.61 -11.21 -3.40
C ASP A 476 21.93 -11.42 -1.91
N PRO A 477 22.13 -10.33 -1.14
CA PRO A 477 22.59 -10.41 0.24
C PRO A 477 21.58 -11.06 1.19
N LEU A 478 20.28 -10.98 0.87
CA LEU A 478 19.22 -11.61 1.67
C LEU A 478 19.31 -13.13 1.57
N SER A 479 19.35 -13.66 0.34
CA SER A 479 19.41 -15.11 0.11
C SER A 479 20.74 -15.70 0.57
N GLU A 480 21.85 -14.98 0.41
CA GLU A 480 23.16 -15.42 0.91
C GLU A 480 23.18 -15.51 2.44
N ARG A 481 22.71 -14.47 3.14
CA ARG A 481 22.60 -14.50 4.61
C ARG A 481 21.69 -15.64 5.07
N LEU A 482 20.58 -15.87 4.38
CA LEU A 482 19.70 -16.99 4.71
C LEU A 482 20.37 -18.34 4.45
N SER A 483 21.18 -18.46 3.39
CA SER A 483 21.98 -19.66 3.13
C SER A 483 22.97 -19.93 4.26
N GLU A 484 23.62 -18.89 4.79
CA GLU A 484 24.49 -19.01 5.97
C GLU A 484 23.72 -19.51 7.20
N ILE A 485 22.54 -18.95 7.47
CA ILE A 485 21.69 -19.37 8.60
C ILE A 485 21.22 -20.83 8.43
N ILE A 486 20.76 -21.21 7.24
CA ILE A 486 20.31 -22.57 6.92
C ILE A 486 21.46 -23.56 7.10
N ASN A 487 22.63 -23.24 6.56
CA ASN A 487 23.80 -24.11 6.66
C ASN A 487 24.26 -24.25 8.12
N GLN A 488 24.37 -23.15 8.85
CA GLN A 488 24.72 -23.17 10.28
C GLN A 488 23.73 -24.02 11.09
N PHE A 489 22.43 -23.84 10.89
CA PHE A 489 21.39 -24.60 11.57
C PHE A 489 21.49 -26.10 11.28
N CYS A 490 21.69 -26.48 10.02
CA CYS A 490 21.88 -27.87 9.62
C CYS A 490 23.15 -28.49 10.22
N ASP A 491 24.24 -27.73 10.30
CA ASP A 491 25.51 -28.20 10.84
C ASP A 491 25.40 -28.41 12.36
N GLU A 492 24.76 -27.49 13.09
CA GLU A 492 24.46 -27.58 14.52
C GLU A 492 23.53 -28.77 14.86
N ASN A 493 22.57 -29.09 13.98
CA ASN A 493 21.57 -30.14 14.18
C ASN A 493 21.80 -31.38 13.29
N SER A 494 23.05 -31.63 12.89
CA SER A 494 23.41 -32.69 11.94
C SER A 494 22.92 -34.10 12.34
N GLY A 495 22.95 -34.44 13.64
CA GLY A 495 22.43 -35.72 14.13
C GLY A 495 20.91 -35.87 13.96
N GLU A 496 20.15 -34.80 14.20
CA GLU A 496 18.70 -34.80 14.00
C GLU A 496 18.33 -34.80 12.52
N MET A 497 19.10 -34.09 11.68
CA MET A 497 18.95 -34.11 10.23
C MET A 497 19.13 -35.51 9.66
N ILE A 498 20.16 -36.25 10.09
CA ILE A 498 20.38 -37.64 9.66
C ILE A 498 19.20 -38.52 10.09
N ALA A 499 18.78 -38.43 11.36
CA ALA A 499 17.63 -39.20 11.88
C ALA A 499 16.32 -38.87 11.13
N PHE A 500 16.10 -37.60 10.78
CA PHE A 500 14.97 -37.14 10.00
C PHE A 500 14.99 -37.72 8.58
N MET A 501 16.13 -37.63 7.90
CA MET A 501 16.29 -38.20 6.56
C MET A 501 16.08 -39.71 6.59
N GLU A 502 16.60 -40.42 7.58
CA GLU A 502 16.32 -41.85 7.78
C GLU A 502 14.83 -42.12 8.00
N ARG A 503 14.13 -41.31 8.81
CA ARG A 503 12.70 -41.47 9.09
C ARG A 503 11.84 -41.32 7.83
N ILE A 504 12.05 -40.25 7.06
CA ILE A 504 11.31 -40.01 5.80
C ILE A 504 11.64 -41.09 4.76
N THR A 505 12.86 -41.62 4.81
CA THR A 505 13.36 -42.59 3.83
C THR A 505 13.13 -44.07 4.18
N ARG A 506 12.53 -44.40 5.32
CA ARG A 506 12.34 -45.81 5.78
C ARG A 506 11.08 -46.50 5.27
N HIS A 507 9.93 -45.82 5.20
CA HIS A 507 8.62 -46.50 5.00
C HIS A 507 7.66 -45.82 4.01
N SER A 508 8.05 -44.76 3.31
CA SER A 508 7.14 -44.02 2.41
C SER A 508 7.20 -44.50 0.95
N SER A 509 6.10 -44.41 0.20
CA SER A 509 6.14 -44.61 -1.26
C SER A 509 6.95 -43.52 -1.97
N SER A 510 7.12 -42.36 -1.31
CA SER A 510 7.93 -41.21 -1.73
C SER A 510 9.44 -41.38 -1.53
N VAL A 511 9.89 -42.45 -0.85
CA VAL A 511 11.32 -42.71 -0.56
C VAL A 511 12.17 -42.67 -1.83
N HIS A 512 11.69 -43.30 -2.90
CA HIS A 512 12.44 -43.42 -4.15
C HIS A 512 12.64 -42.05 -4.81
N ALA A 513 11.61 -41.19 -4.83
CA ALA A 513 11.71 -39.85 -5.37
C ALA A 513 12.62 -38.95 -4.52
N ILE A 514 12.44 -38.95 -3.19
CA ILE A 514 13.22 -38.12 -2.28
C ILE A 514 14.70 -38.51 -2.31
N LYS A 515 15.04 -39.81 -2.19
CA LYS A 515 16.43 -40.28 -2.30
C LYS A 515 17.05 -39.95 -3.66
N ARG A 516 16.29 -40.10 -4.75
CA ARG A 516 16.75 -39.79 -6.11
C ARG A 516 17.21 -38.34 -6.23
N TYR A 517 16.38 -37.40 -5.79
CA TYR A 517 16.69 -35.97 -5.90
C TYR A 517 17.76 -35.52 -4.90
N CYS A 518 17.75 -35.99 -3.64
CA CYS A 518 18.79 -35.65 -2.67
C CYS A 518 20.18 -36.15 -3.07
N ARG A 519 20.28 -37.27 -3.80
CA ARG A 519 21.57 -37.78 -4.30
C ARG A 519 22.13 -36.98 -5.47
N ARG A 520 21.26 -36.41 -6.33
CA ARG A 520 21.67 -35.58 -7.48
C ARG A 520 21.95 -34.13 -7.09
N PHE A 521 21.20 -33.58 -6.14
CA PHE A 521 21.28 -32.17 -5.73
C PHE A 521 21.77 -32.06 -4.28
N LYS A 522 23.05 -31.70 -4.09
CA LYS A 522 23.62 -31.46 -2.77
C LYS A 522 23.01 -30.20 -2.17
N GLY A 523 22.64 -30.25 -0.88
CA GLY A 523 21.94 -29.17 -0.18
C GLY A 523 20.40 -29.27 -0.22
N LEU A 524 19.83 -30.17 -1.04
CA LEU A 524 18.38 -30.39 -1.06
C LEU A 524 17.86 -31.09 0.20
N ASP A 525 18.67 -31.99 0.77
CA ASP A 525 18.45 -32.60 2.07
C ASP A 525 18.42 -31.56 3.20
N LYS A 526 19.35 -30.59 3.19
CA LYS A 526 19.34 -29.44 4.12
C LYS A 526 18.04 -28.64 3.98
N LEU A 527 17.63 -28.33 2.75
CA LEU A 527 16.39 -27.61 2.47
C LEU A 527 15.13 -28.36 2.94
N MET A 528 15.07 -29.67 2.73
CA MET A 528 13.95 -30.50 3.19
C MET A 528 13.88 -30.54 4.72
N PHE A 529 15.03 -30.70 5.38
CA PHE A 529 15.10 -30.67 6.84
C PHE A 529 14.61 -29.33 7.39
N VAL A 530 15.11 -28.21 6.84
CA VAL A 530 14.68 -26.86 7.23
C VAL A 530 13.20 -26.62 6.96
N ALA A 531 12.68 -27.00 5.78
CA ALA A 531 11.27 -26.85 5.46
C ALA A 531 10.37 -27.63 6.42
N CYS A 532 10.77 -28.85 6.81
CA CYS A 532 10.01 -29.62 7.79
C CYS A 532 10.20 -29.12 9.22
N ALA A 533 11.38 -28.64 9.61
CA ALA A 533 11.58 -27.99 10.90
C ALA A 533 10.67 -26.75 11.05
N TRP A 534 10.61 -25.94 9.99
CA TRP A 534 9.68 -24.83 9.85
C TRP A 534 8.21 -25.29 9.96
N GLY A 535 7.83 -26.34 9.21
CA GLY A 535 6.47 -26.86 9.24
C GLY A 535 6.03 -27.38 10.62
N ASP A 536 6.95 -28.01 11.36
CA ASP A 536 6.69 -28.51 12.71
C ASP A 536 6.46 -27.37 13.71
N GLN A 537 7.26 -26.31 13.60
CA GLN A 537 7.11 -25.12 14.45
C GLN A 537 5.82 -24.35 14.20
N GLN A 538 5.32 -24.36 12.97
CA GLN A 538 4.03 -23.77 12.60
C GLN A 538 2.85 -24.72 12.87
N GLU A 539 3.08 -25.85 13.54
CA GLU A 539 2.07 -26.87 13.88
C GLU A 539 1.34 -27.45 12.65
N LEU A 540 1.99 -27.41 11.47
CA LEU A 540 1.37 -27.80 10.20
C LEU A 540 1.15 -29.32 10.07
N PHE A 541 1.81 -30.14 10.89
CA PHE A 541 1.76 -31.61 10.81
C PHE A 541 0.80 -32.28 11.80
N GLU A 542 0.07 -31.51 12.62
CA GLU A 542 -0.94 -32.08 13.54
C GLU A 542 -2.18 -32.59 12.80
N GLY A 543 -2.38 -32.14 11.55
CA GLY A 543 -3.50 -32.51 10.69
C GLY A 543 -3.21 -33.63 9.70
N ARG A 544 -3.77 -33.52 8.49
CA ARG A 544 -3.56 -34.47 7.38
C ARG A 544 -2.32 -34.17 6.55
N LEU A 545 -1.74 -32.99 6.69
CA LEU A 545 -0.47 -32.63 6.07
C LEU A 545 0.66 -33.33 6.84
N LYS A 546 1.61 -33.94 6.12
CA LYS A 546 2.75 -34.63 6.70
C LYS A 546 4.04 -34.07 6.13
N ALA A 547 5.15 -34.32 6.79
CA ALA A 547 6.47 -33.89 6.33
C ALA A 547 6.77 -34.34 4.89
N GLU A 548 6.34 -35.54 4.49
CA GLU A 548 6.56 -36.05 3.13
C GLU A 548 5.85 -35.20 2.08
N HIS A 549 4.65 -34.67 2.38
CA HIS A 549 3.92 -33.80 1.47
C HIS A 549 4.69 -32.51 1.19
N LEU A 550 5.31 -31.93 2.23
CA LEU A 550 6.08 -30.69 2.10
C LEU A 550 7.37 -30.91 1.29
N CYS A 551 8.07 -32.03 1.53
CA CYS A 551 9.25 -32.39 0.73
C CYS A 551 8.91 -32.62 -0.75
N LEU A 552 7.79 -33.26 -1.05
CA LEU A 552 7.35 -33.49 -2.43
C LEU A 552 6.90 -32.20 -3.12
N LEU A 553 6.21 -31.31 -2.41
CA LEU A 553 5.88 -29.97 -2.89
C LEU A 553 7.13 -29.17 -3.26
N LEU A 554 8.17 -29.23 -2.42
CA LEU A 554 9.45 -28.59 -2.70
C LEU A 554 10.11 -29.14 -3.98
N ILE A 555 10.06 -30.46 -4.20
CA ILE A 555 10.57 -31.08 -5.44
C ILE A 555 9.75 -30.64 -6.66
N GLN A 556 8.41 -30.66 -6.58
CA GLN A 556 7.54 -30.24 -7.69
C GLN A 556 7.76 -28.77 -8.06
N PHE A 557 7.93 -27.91 -7.05
CA PHE A 557 8.28 -26.51 -7.23
C PHE A 557 9.65 -26.37 -7.89
N GLY A 558 10.68 -27.03 -7.36
CA GLY A 558 12.04 -26.96 -7.92
C GLY A 558 12.15 -27.46 -9.37
N LEU A 559 11.29 -28.39 -9.78
CA LEU A 559 11.18 -28.90 -11.15
C LEU A 559 10.38 -27.97 -12.09
N GLY A 560 9.77 -26.89 -11.59
CA GLY A 560 8.96 -25.95 -12.36
C GLY A 560 7.56 -26.43 -12.73
N TYR A 561 7.03 -27.47 -12.07
CA TYR A 561 5.64 -27.92 -12.31
C TYR A 561 4.61 -27.05 -11.59
N LEU A 562 5.05 -26.42 -10.51
CA LEU A 562 4.29 -25.46 -9.75
C LEU A 562 4.96 -24.11 -9.98
N SER A 563 4.26 -23.21 -10.67
CA SER A 563 4.71 -21.83 -10.91
C SER A 563 3.60 -20.86 -10.49
N SER A 564 4.00 -19.62 -10.19
CA SER A 564 3.11 -18.50 -9.94
C SER A 564 3.40 -17.40 -10.96
N GLU A 565 2.45 -16.49 -11.20
CA GLU A 565 2.62 -15.36 -12.13
C GLU A 565 3.85 -14.51 -11.78
N ASP A 566 4.17 -14.41 -10.48
CA ASP A 566 5.31 -13.64 -9.95
C ASP A 566 6.67 -14.37 -10.05
N ILE A 567 6.67 -15.64 -10.45
CA ILE A 567 7.89 -16.45 -10.59
C ILE A 567 8.04 -16.77 -12.08
N PRO A 568 9.15 -16.38 -12.73
CA PRO A 568 9.36 -16.70 -14.13
C PRO A 568 9.11 -18.18 -14.37
N ARG A 569 8.34 -18.55 -15.41
CA ARG A 569 8.11 -19.97 -15.78
C ARG A 569 9.42 -20.76 -16.01
N SER A 570 10.54 -20.05 -16.16
CA SER A 570 11.91 -20.57 -16.29
C SER A 570 12.64 -20.80 -14.95
N TYR A 571 12.08 -20.42 -13.80
CA TYR A 571 12.73 -20.66 -12.52
C TYR A 571 12.58 -22.12 -12.08
N SER A 572 13.55 -22.93 -12.50
CA SER A 572 13.77 -24.27 -11.98
C SER A 572 15.15 -24.35 -11.32
N PHE A 573 15.19 -24.97 -10.14
CA PHE A 573 16.44 -25.32 -9.48
C PHE A 573 16.72 -26.82 -9.45
N LEU A 574 15.76 -27.63 -9.92
CA LEU A 574 15.90 -29.05 -10.14
C LEU A 574 15.66 -29.40 -11.62
N GLU A 575 16.41 -30.38 -12.10
CA GLU A 575 16.23 -30.99 -13.42
C GLU A 575 15.53 -32.34 -13.28
N ARG A 576 14.69 -32.70 -14.26
CA ARG A 576 14.10 -34.04 -14.32
C ARG A 576 15.21 -35.08 -14.52
N THR A 577 15.29 -36.05 -13.63
CA THR A 577 16.26 -37.17 -13.72
C THR A 577 15.51 -38.46 -13.41
N ASP A 578 15.77 -39.57 -14.09
CA ASP A 578 15.28 -40.89 -13.67
C ASP A 578 16.37 -41.77 -13.03
N ASP A 579 17.63 -41.32 -13.11
CA ASP A 579 18.79 -42.05 -12.62
C ASP A 579 19.06 -41.80 -11.13
N ILE A 580 19.36 -42.87 -10.39
CA ILE A 580 19.93 -42.81 -9.04
C ILE A 580 21.45 -42.82 -9.19
N ILE A 581 22.08 -41.68 -8.93
CA ILE A 581 23.53 -41.49 -9.05
C ILE A 581 24.24 -42.06 -7.79
N GLU A 582 25.45 -42.60 -7.93
CA GLU A 582 26.30 -43.06 -6.82
C GLU A 582 26.73 -41.89 -5.91
N GLU A 583 26.90 -42.17 -4.61
CA GLU A 583 27.41 -41.19 -3.64
C GLU A 583 28.79 -40.69 -4.08
N ASN A 584 28.91 -39.37 -4.32
CA ASN A 584 30.12 -38.65 -4.79
C ASN A 584 30.42 -38.66 -6.30
N SER A 585 29.44 -38.90 -7.16
CA SER A 585 29.60 -38.68 -8.61
C SER A 585 29.89 -37.21 -8.98
N SER A 586 30.70 -37.00 -10.01
CA SER A 586 30.96 -35.68 -10.63
C SER A 586 29.73 -35.02 -11.27
N ASN A 587 28.62 -35.76 -11.42
CA ASN A 587 27.35 -35.25 -11.95
C ASN A 587 26.42 -34.66 -10.87
N ALA A 588 26.86 -34.59 -9.61
CA ALA A 588 26.09 -33.97 -8.53
C ALA A 588 26.14 -32.44 -8.63
N ILE A 589 24.97 -31.80 -8.65
CA ILE A 589 24.85 -30.34 -8.69
C ILE A 589 24.76 -29.83 -7.26
N ASN A 590 25.61 -28.88 -6.89
CA ASN A 590 25.55 -28.23 -5.58
C ASN A 590 24.62 -27.02 -5.64
N LEU A 591 23.60 -26.98 -4.78
CA LEU A 591 22.66 -25.86 -4.73
C LEU A 591 23.31 -24.59 -4.14
N ASP A 592 24.36 -24.72 -3.33
CA ASP A 592 25.11 -23.57 -2.80
C ASP A 592 25.92 -22.83 -3.88
N ASP A 593 26.20 -23.45 -5.03
CA ASP A 593 26.95 -22.81 -6.13
C ASP A 593 26.09 -21.82 -6.93
N ARG A 594 24.77 -21.76 -6.66
CA ARG A 594 23.87 -20.79 -7.28
C ARG A 594 23.94 -19.44 -6.59
N VAL A 595 23.62 -18.36 -7.31
CA VAL A 595 23.48 -17.02 -6.73
C VAL A 595 22.42 -17.07 -5.61
N GLY A 596 22.82 -16.70 -4.40
CA GLY A 596 21.96 -16.77 -3.21
C GLY A 596 21.79 -18.17 -2.60
N GLY A 597 22.47 -19.20 -3.11
CA GLY A 597 22.58 -20.55 -2.54
C GLY A 597 21.25 -21.26 -2.25
N VAL A 598 21.26 -22.14 -1.24
CA VAL A 598 20.05 -22.81 -0.73
C VAL A 598 19.00 -21.82 -0.20
N GLY A 599 19.42 -20.68 0.36
CA GLY A 599 18.54 -19.63 0.84
C GLY A 599 17.63 -19.07 -0.26
N SER A 600 18.17 -18.82 -1.46
CA SER A 600 17.36 -18.35 -2.60
C SER A 600 16.29 -19.37 -3.00
N CYS A 601 16.62 -20.66 -2.95
CA CYS A 601 15.66 -21.73 -3.21
C CYS A 601 14.53 -21.75 -2.17
N PHE A 602 14.86 -21.56 -0.89
CA PHE A 602 13.89 -21.57 0.20
C PHE A 602 12.97 -20.33 0.19
N VAL A 603 13.53 -19.11 0.00
CA VAL A 603 12.73 -17.87 -0.06
C VAL A 603 11.73 -17.93 -1.21
N ARG A 604 12.16 -18.39 -2.39
CA ARG A 604 11.27 -18.52 -3.55
C ARG A 604 10.22 -19.61 -3.37
N PHE A 605 10.54 -20.68 -2.63
CA PHE A 605 9.54 -21.68 -2.25
C PHE A 605 8.49 -21.08 -1.29
N LEU A 606 8.90 -20.31 -0.29
CA LEU A 606 7.97 -19.59 0.59
C LEU A 606 7.15 -18.54 -0.16
N GLN A 607 7.76 -17.82 -1.11
CA GLN A 607 7.06 -16.89 -2.02
C GLN A 607 5.99 -17.59 -2.84
N PHE A 608 6.29 -18.78 -3.37
CA PHE A 608 5.30 -19.58 -4.08
C PHE A 608 4.14 -19.99 -3.15
N LEU A 609 4.44 -20.49 -1.96
CA LEU A 609 3.41 -20.88 -0.99
C LEU A 609 2.56 -19.70 -0.50
N SER A 610 3.13 -18.49 -0.45
CA SER A 610 2.42 -17.25 -0.10
C SER A 610 1.66 -16.60 -1.27
N SER A 611 1.81 -17.12 -2.50
CA SER A 611 1.19 -16.57 -3.71
C SER A 611 -0.32 -16.83 -3.80
N ARG A 612 -1.03 -15.96 -4.55
CA ARG A 612 -2.44 -16.16 -4.91
C ARG A 612 -2.62 -17.44 -5.74
N THR A 613 -1.68 -17.74 -6.63
CA THR A 613 -1.73 -18.93 -7.47
C THR A 613 -1.85 -20.19 -6.62
N PHE A 614 -1.05 -20.29 -5.55
CA PHE A 614 -1.10 -21.41 -4.61
C PHE A 614 -2.41 -21.45 -3.81
N GLU A 615 -2.91 -20.32 -3.32
CA GLU A 615 -4.17 -20.23 -2.58
C GLU A 615 -5.39 -20.69 -3.42
N MET A 616 -5.34 -20.44 -4.73
CA MET A 616 -6.41 -20.78 -5.68
C MET A 616 -6.33 -22.22 -6.19
N LEU A 617 -5.28 -22.98 -5.88
CA LEU A 617 -5.19 -24.40 -6.25
C LEU A 617 -6.29 -25.20 -5.54
N LYS A 618 -7.25 -25.70 -6.33
CA LYS A 618 -8.34 -26.55 -5.84
C LYS A 618 -7.82 -27.87 -5.27
N THR A 619 -6.81 -28.43 -5.93
CA THR A 619 -6.18 -29.71 -5.59
C THR A 619 -4.72 -29.71 -5.98
N ILE A 620 -3.84 -30.21 -5.13
CA ILE A 620 -2.43 -30.44 -5.46
C ILE A 620 -2.24 -31.95 -5.61
N ASN A 621 -1.87 -32.36 -6.82
CA ASN A 621 -1.62 -33.76 -7.12
C ASN A 621 -0.13 -34.06 -6.97
N LEU A 622 0.24 -34.85 -5.95
CA LEU A 622 1.63 -35.24 -5.70
C LEU A 622 2.11 -36.40 -6.60
N MET A 623 1.27 -36.87 -7.53
CA MET A 623 1.62 -37.92 -8.49
C MET A 623 2.46 -37.42 -9.66
N HIS A 624 2.22 -36.20 -10.14
CA HIS A 624 2.96 -35.64 -11.27
C HIS A 624 4.22 -34.89 -10.79
N PRO A 625 5.38 -35.05 -11.43
CA PRO A 625 5.72 -35.99 -12.49
C PRO A 625 6.37 -37.27 -11.95
N ASN A 626 5.60 -38.35 -11.83
CA ASN A 626 6.13 -39.66 -11.47
C ASN A 626 6.94 -39.67 -10.15
N LEU A 627 6.51 -38.91 -9.13
CA LEU A 627 7.13 -38.95 -7.80
C LEU A 627 6.69 -40.18 -6.97
N GLY A 628 5.80 -41.01 -7.51
CA GLY A 628 5.39 -42.29 -6.92
C GLY A 628 4.49 -42.19 -5.68
N TYR A 629 4.03 -40.98 -5.32
CA TYR A 629 3.29 -40.74 -4.09
C TYR A 629 1.81 -40.46 -4.33
N HIS A 630 0.97 -41.42 -3.94
CA HIS A 630 -0.48 -41.40 -4.16
C HIS A 630 -1.20 -40.55 -3.10
N SER A 631 -1.00 -39.23 -3.15
CA SER A 631 -1.68 -38.29 -2.27
C SER A 631 -2.12 -37.04 -3.01
N ILE A 632 -3.31 -36.57 -2.66
CA ILE A 632 -3.92 -35.35 -3.19
C ILE A 632 -4.22 -34.46 -1.99
N LEU A 633 -3.65 -33.24 -2.00
CA LEU A 633 -3.99 -32.22 -1.02
C LEU A 633 -5.18 -31.42 -1.53
N LEU A 634 -6.20 -31.27 -0.69
CA LEU A 634 -7.38 -30.45 -0.98
C LEU A 634 -7.16 -29.02 -0.48
N ARG A 635 -7.85 -28.04 -1.08
CA ARG A 635 -7.73 -26.60 -0.77
C ARG A 635 -7.76 -26.24 0.73
N GLY A 636 -8.60 -26.93 1.52
CA GLY A 636 -8.65 -26.68 2.97
C GLY A 636 -7.33 -26.92 3.68
N GLN A 637 -6.54 -27.90 3.23
CA GLN A 637 -5.24 -28.26 3.81
C GLN A 637 -4.11 -27.35 3.32
N SER A 638 -4.18 -26.87 2.07
CA SER A 638 -3.21 -25.91 1.55
C SER A 638 -3.42 -24.50 2.12
N ARG A 639 -4.61 -24.18 2.66
CA ARG A 639 -4.90 -22.87 3.25
C ARG A 639 -4.09 -22.58 4.51
N ASP A 640 -3.92 -23.57 5.39
CA ASP A 640 -3.11 -23.41 6.60
C ASP A 640 -1.63 -23.25 6.26
N LEU A 641 -1.15 -24.03 5.27
CA LEU A 641 0.20 -23.90 4.72
C LEU A 641 0.43 -22.53 4.07
N HIS A 642 -0.52 -22.02 3.31
CA HIS A 642 -0.47 -20.68 2.69
C HIS A 642 -0.40 -19.57 3.74
N ARG A 643 -1.23 -19.64 4.79
CA ARG A 643 -1.22 -18.65 5.87
C ARG A 643 0.11 -18.63 6.63
N ALA A 644 0.65 -19.81 6.95
CA ALA A 644 1.96 -19.93 7.58
C ALA A 644 3.07 -19.38 6.67
N ALA A 645 3.00 -19.69 5.37
CA ALA A 645 3.96 -19.20 4.38
C ALA A 645 3.92 -17.67 4.22
N ILE A 646 2.75 -17.03 4.16
CA ILE A 646 2.62 -15.56 4.14
C ILE A 646 3.38 -14.96 5.32
N LYS A 647 3.08 -15.42 6.54
CA LYS A 647 3.71 -14.89 7.75
C LYS A 647 5.23 -15.02 7.72
N SER A 648 5.72 -16.20 7.33
CA SER A 648 7.15 -16.52 7.33
C SER A 648 7.88 -15.77 6.21
N PHE A 649 7.30 -15.73 5.01
CA PHE A 649 7.85 -15.05 3.84
C PHE A 649 8.01 -13.55 4.10
N TYR A 650 6.93 -12.86 4.49
CA TYR A 650 7.00 -11.42 4.74
C TYR A 650 7.93 -11.10 5.90
N ARG A 651 7.95 -11.92 6.97
CA ARG A 651 8.91 -11.72 8.06
C ARG A 651 10.37 -11.83 7.58
N ILE A 652 10.71 -12.83 6.77
CA ILE A 652 12.07 -13.01 6.23
C ILE A 652 12.44 -11.85 5.31
N VAL A 653 11.55 -11.47 4.40
CA VAL A 653 11.81 -10.39 3.43
C VAL A 653 11.98 -9.04 4.13
N LEU A 654 11.17 -8.75 5.16
CA LEU A 654 11.20 -7.47 5.85
C LEU A 654 12.37 -7.36 6.85
N THR A 655 12.69 -8.44 7.59
CA THR A 655 13.72 -8.39 8.65
C THR A 655 15.09 -8.91 8.22
N GLY A 656 15.14 -9.69 7.14
CA GLY A 656 16.31 -10.49 6.79
C GLY A 656 16.67 -11.58 7.81
N ARG A 657 15.72 -11.97 8.67
CA ARG A 657 15.91 -13.01 9.71
C ARG A 657 14.97 -14.18 9.52
N PHE A 658 15.43 -15.34 9.96
CA PHE A 658 14.63 -16.56 10.01
C PHE A 658 14.56 -17.09 11.45
N ASP A 659 13.96 -16.29 12.32
CA ASP A 659 13.85 -16.56 13.77
C ASP A 659 13.12 -17.86 14.09
N GLU A 660 12.32 -18.36 13.15
CA GLU A 660 11.62 -19.63 13.27
C GLU A 660 12.62 -20.77 13.54
N LEU A 661 13.72 -20.86 12.79
CA LEU A 661 14.76 -21.87 13.06
C LEU A 661 15.50 -21.69 14.39
N THR A 662 15.57 -20.47 14.93
CA THR A 662 16.32 -20.20 16.18
C THR A 662 15.67 -20.80 17.43
N PHE A 663 14.38 -21.15 17.38
CA PHE A 663 13.63 -21.73 18.51
C PHE A 663 13.47 -23.25 18.47
N PHE A 664 14.06 -23.90 17.46
CA PHE A 664 14.02 -25.34 17.29
C PHE A 664 14.59 -26.06 18.53
N GLY A 665 13.88 -27.08 19.04
CA GLY A 665 14.31 -27.89 20.19
C GLY A 665 14.18 -27.26 21.60
N SER A 666 13.91 -25.96 21.75
CA SER A 666 13.78 -25.35 23.09
C SER A 666 12.39 -25.60 23.72
N ALA A 667 12.28 -26.60 24.59
CA ALA A 667 11.06 -26.83 25.39
C ALA A 667 10.65 -25.60 26.23
N ALA A 668 11.60 -24.72 26.54
CA ALA A 668 11.43 -23.56 27.42
C ALA A 668 10.75 -22.33 26.80
N ARG A 669 10.39 -22.33 25.51
CA ARG A 669 9.60 -21.22 24.89
C ARG A 669 8.29 -21.64 24.23
N ARG A 670 7.93 -22.94 24.27
CA ARG A 670 6.54 -23.35 23.98
C ARG A 670 5.54 -22.57 24.85
N GLN A 671 5.91 -22.15 26.07
CA GLN A 671 5.07 -21.28 26.90
C GLN A 671 4.98 -19.81 26.45
N VAL A 672 5.99 -19.27 25.75
CA VAL A 672 5.89 -17.90 25.22
C VAL A 672 4.98 -17.90 23.99
N ASN A 673 5.09 -18.91 23.12
CA ASN A 673 4.12 -19.09 22.04
C ASN A 673 2.73 -19.47 22.56
N VAL A 674 2.59 -20.20 23.66
CA VAL A 674 1.27 -20.53 24.26
C VAL A 674 0.67 -19.35 25.03
N GLY A 675 1.47 -18.51 25.69
CA GLY A 675 1.00 -17.25 26.27
C GLY A 675 0.57 -16.25 25.19
N PHE A 676 1.32 -16.21 24.08
CA PHE A 676 1.03 -15.40 22.91
C PHE A 676 -0.14 -15.95 22.09
N LEU A 677 -0.27 -17.29 21.99
CA LEU A 677 -1.42 -18.02 21.43
C LEU A 677 -2.64 -17.96 22.35
N MET A 678 -2.49 -17.69 23.65
CA MET A 678 -3.59 -17.43 24.59
C MET A 678 -4.03 -15.96 24.57
N SER A 679 -3.15 -15.00 24.29
CA SER A 679 -3.55 -13.64 23.87
C SER A 679 -4.26 -13.68 22.51
N PHE A 680 -3.78 -14.51 21.59
CA PHE A 680 -4.50 -14.91 20.38
C PHE A 680 -5.75 -15.73 20.71
N GLY A 681 -5.81 -16.44 21.83
CA GLY A 681 -6.95 -17.21 22.33
C GLY A 681 -8.05 -16.29 22.83
N PHE A 682 -7.72 -15.15 23.43
CA PHE A 682 -8.68 -14.08 23.67
C PHE A 682 -9.24 -13.49 22.37
N PHE A 683 -8.45 -13.46 21.28
CA PHE A 683 -8.95 -13.13 19.94
C PHE A 683 -9.68 -14.31 19.25
N ARG A 684 -9.29 -15.57 19.51
CA ARG A 684 -9.89 -16.79 18.93
C ARG A 684 -11.22 -17.14 19.59
N GLN A 685 -11.37 -16.88 20.89
CA GLN A 685 -12.61 -17.10 21.63
C GLN A 685 -13.66 -16.02 21.36
N HIS A 686 -13.26 -14.85 20.83
CA HIS A 686 -14.21 -13.86 20.33
C HIS A 686 -14.78 -14.16 18.94
N TYR A 687 -14.13 -15.03 18.15
CA TYR A 687 -14.58 -15.37 16.79
C TYR A 687 -14.91 -16.86 16.57
N ALA A 688 -14.76 -17.73 17.58
CA ALA A 688 -15.22 -19.12 17.52
C ALA A 688 -16.71 -19.29 17.91
N ASN A 689 -17.39 -18.21 18.30
CA ASN A 689 -18.84 -18.15 18.53
C ASN A 689 -19.59 -17.28 17.49
N ILE A 690 -19.01 -17.08 16.29
CA ILE A 690 -19.70 -16.46 15.14
C ILE A 690 -19.72 -17.44 13.98
#